data_AF-A0A2D5YVM8-F1
#
_entry.id   AF-A0A2D5YVM8-F1
#
_cell.length_a   1.000
_cell.length_b   1.000
_cell.length_c   1.000
_cell.angle_alpha   90.00
_cell.angle_beta   90.00
_cell.angle_gamma   90.00
#
_symmetry.space_group_name_H-M   'P 1'
#
loop_
_entity.id
_entity.type
_entity.pdbx_description
1 polymer ?
#
loop_
_entity_poly.entity_id
_entity_poly.type
_entity_poly.pdbx_seq_one_letter_code
_entity_poly.pdbx_strand_id
1 'polypeptide(L)'
;MVQESLLNCRWCSSHEAGAGAPVPQSSFPHMTSARCHLGRSDNHYNEILAPDPSFLVPSARKSAESDPLTAQYPKSGASGPESHADWLCGIGLRRELQNHREDAPGRQQRPTASAWPDRAQQTNWRRGLDQLRCCSCLRRRPVDCQSTGATGRPRCVESSCPPAIPQCPGNRHKPLFCAPRRAMMMSLSSHQLENPHRYTPGAPAPSPRPPSESAPMKIKNIETFWLDVPFHDVPDRNMSRSCHGWHIVEMCRVELDNGVVGMGETLPHYTWGKVSPKAIERAKGANPFAIMWDDTLGAGLQMAILDACGKAAQVPVHKLLGNQIRDWCPISWWGIDMSPEDYASETRDAVKLGYTSFKQKARPWWDVYEQARLTCAQADENFKLDFDFNELLNTAGTAISVIQELDKFPQIMIYESPIPQSDINGNRRIRRQTRCAIAMHYNSPPVYTATREEVTDGWVFSGGASGGTKAARWCDHVNQPFWLQLVGTAWTTTMAAHLGAVCEKAQWPAVTCMNMYVDQLITEPIEVVGGYYRVPDTPGLGIEFNEDALKFKVDKPDKPVVDAYSDQAIYGVVRANGFTTWYAGEFTDDGGYWPDTKAGNQSMFEHGVRLETWPNDGSKEWRNLCDRVKIGPVRESRQL
;
A
#
# COMPACT_ATOMS: atom_id res chain seq x y z
N MET A 1 21.35 45.12 12.07
CA MET A 1 22.71 45.62 11.73
C MET A 1 23.70 45.01 12.71
N VAL A 2 24.85 44.49 12.22
CA VAL A 2 26.19 44.53 12.87
C VAL A 2 26.31 43.99 14.32
N GLN A 3 27.17 43.01 14.66
CA GLN A 3 28.01 42.08 13.88
C GLN A 3 28.44 40.88 14.78
N GLU A 4 29.36 40.05 14.31
CA GLU A 4 29.91 38.87 15.00
C GLU A 4 30.70 39.18 16.28
N SER A 5 30.90 38.17 17.13
CA SER A 5 32.22 37.91 17.73
C SER A 5 32.35 36.46 18.21
N LEU A 6 33.45 35.81 17.81
CA LEU A 6 33.90 34.51 18.33
C LEU A 6 34.63 34.71 19.67
N LEU A 7 34.59 33.74 20.59
CA LEU A 7 35.75 33.42 21.43
C LEU A 7 35.70 32.01 22.05
N ASN A 8 36.89 31.44 22.21
CA ASN A 8 37.16 30.04 22.58
C ASN A 8 36.84 29.71 24.05
N CYS A 9 36.48 28.44 24.29
CA CYS A 9 36.99 27.69 25.45
C CYS A 9 37.42 26.27 25.03
N ARG A 10 38.74 26.03 24.96
CA ARG A 10 39.32 24.69 25.07
C ARG A 10 39.82 24.49 26.50
N TRP A 11 39.59 23.31 27.08
CA TRP A 11 40.41 22.76 28.15
C TRP A 11 40.76 21.31 27.78
N CYS A 12 41.91 20.81 28.26
CA CYS A 12 42.52 19.57 27.78
C CYS A 12 43.00 18.69 28.94
N SER A 13 43.31 17.43 28.62
CA SER A 13 44.20 16.50 29.38
C SER A 13 43.68 16.00 30.76
N SER A 14 44.02 14.78 31.22
CA SER A 14 44.72 13.64 30.57
C SER A 14 44.76 12.39 31.46
N HIS A 15 44.64 11.20 30.86
CA HIS A 15 45.16 9.89 31.37
C HIS A 15 44.49 9.38 32.68
N GLU A 16 44.57 8.11 33.12
CA GLU A 16 45.44 6.96 32.80
C GLU A 16 44.66 5.67 32.47
N ALA A 17 45.36 4.54 32.31
CA ALA A 17 44.81 3.20 32.07
C ALA A 17 44.93 2.28 33.30
N GLY A 18 44.01 1.31 33.44
CA GLY A 18 44.05 0.25 34.45
C GLY A 18 43.45 -1.06 33.92
N ALA A 19 43.95 -2.21 34.38
CA ALA A 19 43.65 -3.52 33.78
C ALA A 19 43.30 -4.61 34.81
N GLY A 20 42.55 -5.62 34.37
CA GLY A 20 42.08 -6.77 35.16
C GLY A 20 40.66 -6.57 35.75
N ALA A 21 39.80 -7.59 35.87
CA ALA A 21 39.91 -9.01 35.47
C ALA A 21 38.49 -9.59 35.16
N PRO A 22 38.36 -10.75 34.49
CA PRO A 22 37.08 -11.27 33.96
C PRO A 22 36.42 -12.34 34.87
N VAL A 23 35.49 -13.16 34.29
CA VAL A 23 34.77 -14.36 34.82
C VAL A 23 33.35 -14.07 35.37
N PRO A 24 32.32 -14.95 35.20
CA PRO A 24 32.25 -16.23 34.46
C PRO A 24 31.25 -16.27 33.27
N GLN A 25 31.39 -17.29 32.43
CA GLN A 25 30.29 -17.82 31.61
C GLN A 25 29.45 -18.83 32.44
N SER A 26 28.14 -18.90 32.19
CA SER A 26 27.28 -20.01 32.65
C SER A 26 26.70 -20.76 31.45
N SER A 27 26.58 -22.08 31.55
CA SER A 27 26.30 -22.99 30.42
C SER A 27 25.05 -23.86 30.61
N PHE A 28 24.65 -24.52 29.53
CA PHE A 28 23.56 -25.51 29.38
C PHE A 28 22.10 -25.00 29.32
N PRO A 29 21.17 -25.75 28.68
CA PRO A 29 21.35 -26.92 27.80
C PRO A 29 20.79 -26.72 26.38
N HIS A 30 21.24 -27.56 25.43
CA HIS A 30 20.46 -27.81 24.20
C HIS A 30 19.16 -28.54 24.54
N MET A 31 18.07 -28.19 23.85
CA MET A 31 16.93 -29.09 23.65
C MET A 31 16.73 -29.38 22.16
N THR A 32 16.20 -30.58 21.88
CA THR A 32 16.17 -31.19 20.55
C THR A 32 15.06 -30.66 19.66
N SER A 33 15.32 -30.62 18.35
CA SER A 33 14.37 -30.21 17.33
C SER A 33 13.21 -31.20 17.17
N ALA A 34 11.98 -30.77 17.46
CA ALA A 34 10.77 -31.46 17.00
C ALA A 34 10.47 -31.05 15.54
N ARG A 35 10.44 -32.02 14.62
CA ARG A 35 10.00 -31.77 13.23
C ARG A 35 8.48 -31.71 13.16
N CYS A 36 7.90 -30.54 12.93
CA CYS A 36 6.52 -30.45 12.44
C CYS A 36 6.50 -30.59 10.91
N HIS A 37 5.62 -31.46 10.39
CA HIS A 37 5.37 -31.55 8.96
C HIS A 37 4.59 -30.32 8.48
N LEU A 38 5.20 -29.50 7.63
CA LEU A 38 4.48 -28.53 6.82
C LEU A 38 3.78 -29.27 5.67
N GLY A 39 2.45 -29.37 5.74
CA GLY A 39 1.64 -29.67 4.56
C GLY A 39 1.69 -28.47 3.62
N ARG A 40 1.84 -28.70 2.31
CA ARG A 40 1.70 -27.63 1.32
C ARG A 40 0.25 -27.18 1.23
N SER A 41 0.04 -25.87 1.26
CA SER A 41 -1.19 -25.22 0.81
C SER A 41 -0.78 -24.17 -0.21
N ASP A 42 -1.08 -24.40 -1.48
CA ASP A 42 -0.63 -23.55 -2.57
C ASP A 42 -1.40 -22.21 -2.57
N ASN A 43 -0.67 -21.11 -2.34
CA ASN A 43 -1.21 -19.75 -2.29
C ASN A 43 -0.54 -18.88 -3.37
N HIS A 44 -1.18 -18.75 -4.54
CA HIS A 44 -0.74 -17.82 -5.59
C HIS A 44 -1.28 -16.41 -5.32
N TYR A 45 -0.54 -15.62 -4.54
CA TYR A 45 -0.64 -14.15 -4.49
C TYR A 45 0.72 -13.56 -4.12
N ASN A 46 1.56 -13.30 -5.13
CA ASN A 46 2.65 -12.31 -5.15
C ASN A 46 3.45 -12.46 -6.46
N GLU A 47 2.98 -11.83 -7.53
CA GLU A 47 3.76 -11.59 -8.76
C GLU A 47 3.17 -10.36 -9.48
N ILE A 48 3.67 -9.19 -9.11
CA ILE A 48 3.44 -7.91 -9.78
C ILE A 48 4.82 -7.27 -9.93
N LEU A 49 5.14 -6.77 -11.12
CA LEU A 49 6.50 -6.47 -11.62
C LEU A 49 7.29 -7.69 -12.15
N ALA A 50 6.72 -8.37 -13.15
CA ALA A 50 7.47 -9.02 -14.23
C ALA A 50 6.57 -9.07 -15.50
N PRO A 51 7.07 -8.81 -16.72
CA PRO A 51 6.31 -8.98 -17.95
C PRO A 51 6.31 -10.45 -18.42
N ASP A 52 5.16 -10.96 -18.85
CA ASP A 52 5.00 -12.33 -19.36
C ASP A 52 5.61 -12.49 -20.78
N PRO A 53 6.61 -13.37 -20.99
CA PRO A 53 7.30 -13.53 -22.28
C PRO A 53 6.54 -14.46 -23.25
N SER A 54 5.26 -14.17 -23.54
CA SER A 54 4.34 -15.07 -24.25
C SER A 54 4.08 -14.76 -25.74
N PHE A 55 5.07 -14.23 -26.49
CA PHE A 55 4.99 -14.00 -27.95
C PHE A 55 6.05 -14.75 -28.78
N LEU A 56 5.92 -16.08 -28.87
CA LEU A 56 6.59 -16.89 -29.89
C LEU A 56 5.82 -16.88 -31.22
N VAL A 57 6.26 -16.06 -32.18
CA VAL A 57 5.69 -16.03 -33.54
C VAL A 57 6.38 -17.08 -34.45
N PRO A 58 5.66 -18.06 -35.02
CA PRO A 58 6.27 -19.14 -35.80
C PRO A 58 6.54 -18.75 -37.27
N SER A 59 7.77 -18.33 -37.59
CA SER A 59 8.19 -17.95 -38.95
C SER A 59 8.51 -19.13 -39.89
N ALA A 60 7.55 -20.02 -40.11
CA ALA A 60 7.70 -21.16 -41.02
C ALA A 60 7.55 -20.76 -42.51
N ARG A 61 8.64 -20.43 -43.21
CA ARG A 61 8.65 -20.30 -44.68
C ARG A 61 9.83 -21.02 -45.37
N LYS A 62 9.45 -22.13 -46.01
CA LYS A 62 10.05 -22.87 -47.15
C LYS A 62 11.40 -22.40 -47.71
N SER A 63 12.28 -23.38 -47.84
CA SER A 63 13.44 -23.40 -48.74
C SER A 63 13.08 -23.20 -50.22
N ALA A 64 13.97 -22.55 -50.96
CA ALA A 64 14.13 -22.65 -52.42
C ALA A 64 15.62 -22.50 -52.76
N GLU A 65 16.07 -23.11 -53.87
CA GLU A 65 17.49 -23.27 -54.20
C GLU A 65 18.03 -22.14 -55.09
N SER A 66 19.29 -21.74 -54.91
CA SER A 66 20.27 -21.49 -55.99
C SER A 66 21.67 -21.21 -55.42
N ASP A 67 22.69 -21.47 -56.23
CA ASP A 67 24.13 -21.52 -55.92
C ASP A 67 24.90 -20.66 -56.95
N PRO A 68 26.25 -20.62 -56.98
CA PRO A 68 27.23 -20.05 -56.03
C PRO A 68 27.86 -18.74 -56.55
N LEU A 69 28.87 -18.16 -55.87
CA LEU A 69 30.06 -17.53 -56.50
C LEU A 69 31.24 -17.22 -55.54
N THR A 70 32.23 -18.12 -55.52
CA THR A 70 33.71 -17.94 -55.41
C THR A 70 34.39 -16.84 -54.57
N ALA A 71 35.50 -17.27 -53.91
CA ALA A 71 36.78 -16.54 -53.68
C ALA A 71 36.83 -15.46 -52.56
N GLN A 72 37.96 -15.20 -51.87
CA GLN A 72 39.33 -15.74 -51.96
C GLN A 72 40.10 -15.64 -50.61
N TYR A 73 41.15 -16.44 -50.42
CA TYR A 73 42.15 -16.34 -49.33
C TYR A 73 43.56 -16.23 -49.93
N PRO A 74 44.46 -15.46 -49.30
CA PRO A 74 45.68 -16.03 -48.68
C PRO A 74 45.90 -15.46 -47.25
N LYS A 75 46.58 -16.11 -46.29
CA LYS A 75 48.02 -16.48 -46.19
C LYS A 75 48.96 -15.28 -46.40
N SER A 76 50.03 -15.05 -45.62
CA SER A 76 50.57 -15.71 -44.41
C SER A 76 51.73 -14.88 -43.84
N GLY A 77 52.05 -15.00 -42.55
CA GLY A 77 53.28 -14.44 -41.97
C GLY A 77 53.53 -14.98 -40.56
N ALA A 78 54.77 -15.39 -40.25
CA ALA A 78 55.13 -15.99 -38.97
C ALA A 78 56.60 -15.69 -38.60
N SER A 79 56.84 -15.45 -37.31
CA SER A 79 58.17 -15.54 -36.68
C SER A 79 58.02 -15.61 -35.15
N GLY A 80 58.70 -16.58 -34.54
CA GLY A 80 59.08 -16.56 -33.12
C GLY A 80 60.55 -16.10 -32.98
N PRO A 81 61.34 -16.59 -31.99
CA PRO A 81 61.04 -17.66 -31.02
C PRO A 81 61.44 -17.34 -29.54
N GLU A 82 61.17 -18.30 -28.63
CA GLU A 82 61.99 -18.71 -27.45
C GLU A 82 62.43 -17.67 -26.38
N SER A 83 62.63 -17.99 -25.07
CA SER A 83 62.35 -19.15 -24.18
C SER A 83 62.60 -18.67 -22.71
N HIS A 84 62.50 -19.41 -21.58
CA HIS A 84 62.21 -20.82 -21.26
C HIS A 84 61.79 -20.98 -19.76
N ALA A 85 61.16 -22.11 -19.39
CA ALA A 85 61.42 -23.02 -18.24
C ALA A 85 61.82 -22.53 -16.80
N ASP A 86 61.51 -23.23 -15.69
CA ASP A 86 60.50 -24.28 -15.38
C ASP A 86 60.44 -24.63 -13.87
N TRP A 87 59.48 -25.49 -13.49
CA TRP A 87 59.26 -26.30 -12.26
C TRP A 87 57.97 -25.96 -11.47
N LEU A 88 56.92 -26.80 -11.34
CA LEU A 88 56.72 -28.26 -11.11
C LEU A 88 56.90 -28.70 -9.63
N CYS A 89 56.04 -29.52 -9.02
CA CYS A 89 54.71 -30.10 -9.40
C CYS A 89 53.95 -30.59 -8.12
N GLY A 90 52.65 -30.95 -8.17
CA GLY A 90 51.95 -31.45 -6.97
C GLY A 90 50.45 -31.85 -7.01
N ILE A 91 49.95 -32.50 -8.08
CA ILE A 91 48.79 -33.46 -8.15
C ILE A 91 47.69 -33.38 -7.06
N GLY A 92 46.38 -33.26 -7.33
CA GLY A 92 45.54 -33.44 -8.53
C GLY A 92 44.05 -33.25 -8.11
N LEU A 93 42.99 -33.85 -8.68
CA LEU A 93 42.73 -34.64 -9.89
C LEU A 93 41.18 -34.61 -10.12
N ARG A 94 40.65 -34.67 -11.37
CA ARG A 94 39.21 -34.52 -11.69
C ARG A 94 38.46 -35.85 -11.88
N ARG A 95 37.12 -35.80 -11.86
CA ARG A 95 36.22 -36.75 -12.56
C ARG A 95 35.05 -36.01 -13.23
N GLU A 96 34.80 -36.35 -14.49
CA GLU A 96 33.53 -36.14 -15.19
C GLU A 96 32.73 -37.45 -15.17
N LEU A 97 31.42 -37.38 -15.47
CA LEU A 97 30.66 -38.53 -15.97
C LEU A 97 29.46 -38.05 -16.81
N GLN A 98 29.31 -38.64 -17.99
CA GLN A 98 28.14 -38.49 -18.87
C GLN A 98 27.05 -39.50 -18.45
N ASN A 99 25.81 -39.33 -18.93
CA ASN A 99 24.78 -40.37 -18.87
C ASN A 99 24.09 -40.52 -20.24
N HIS A 100 23.92 -41.76 -20.67
CA HIS A 100 23.25 -42.16 -21.91
C HIS A 100 21.76 -42.50 -21.69
N ARG A 101 21.00 -42.58 -22.79
CA ARG A 101 19.71 -43.30 -22.87
C ARG A 101 19.95 -44.75 -23.27
N GLU A 102 19.06 -45.68 -22.89
CA GLU A 102 18.45 -46.67 -23.80
C GLU A 102 17.30 -47.50 -23.16
N ASP A 103 16.19 -47.58 -23.91
CA ASP A 103 15.28 -48.70 -24.21
C ASP A 103 14.54 -49.61 -23.18
N ALA A 104 13.19 -49.51 -23.28
CA ALA A 104 12.23 -50.61 -23.57
C ALA A 104 11.77 -51.59 -22.42
N PRO A 105 10.80 -52.51 -22.66
CA PRO A 105 9.40 -52.22 -23.05
C PRO A 105 8.32 -53.03 -22.26
N GLY A 106 7.03 -52.70 -22.41
CA GLY A 106 5.92 -53.56 -21.92
C GLY A 106 4.50 -53.11 -22.31
N ARG A 107 3.56 -54.07 -22.51
CA ARG A 107 2.13 -53.84 -22.84
C ARG A 107 1.23 -54.61 -21.85
N GLN A 108 0.05 -54.07 -21.47
CA GLN A 108 -1.29 -54.60 -21.85
C GLN A 108 -2.50 -54.11 -20.98
N GLN A 109 -3.65 -53.98 -21.67
CA GLN A 109 -5.05 -54.18 -21.23
C GLN A 109 -5.81 -53.22 -20.26
N ARG A 110 -7.07 -52.96 -20.64
CA ARG A 110 -8.27 -52.51 -19.87
C ARG A 110 -9.21 -53.75 -19.67
N PRO A 111 -10.46 -53.70 -19.09
CA PRO A 111 -11.23 -52.67 -18.38
C PRO A 111 -11.42 -53.06 -16.88
N THR A 112 -12.47 -52.86 -16.05
CA THR A 112 -13.91 -52.43 -16.06
C THR A 112 -14.22 -51.63 -14.78
N ALA A 113 -15.05 -50.59 -14.72
CA ALA A 113 -16.53 -50.44 -14.92
C ALA A 113 -17.40 -50.85 -13.70
N SER A 114 -18.51 -50.10 -13.45
CA SER A 114 -19.51 -50.22 -12.34
C SER A 114 -19.03 -49.81 -10.93
N ALA A 115 -19.85 -49.28 -9.99
CA ALA A 115 -21.17 -48.61 -10.08
C ALA A 115 -21.48 -47.77 -8.80
N TRP A 116 -22.54 -46.95 -8.86
CA TRP A 116 -23.22 -46.25 -7.74
C TRP A 116 -24.03 -47.23 -6.84
N PRO A 117 -24.76 -46.86 -5.73
CA PRO A 117 -25.10 -45.51 -5.22
C PRO A 117 -25.11 -45.29 -3.66
N ASP A 118 -25.15 -44.01 -3.25
CA ASP A 118 -26.03 -43.33 -2.25
C ASP A 118 -26.24 -43.81 -0.75
N ARG A 119 -26.60 -42.81 0.09
CA ARG A 119 -27.36 -42.81 1.38
C ARG A 119 -26.76 -43.20 2.76
N ALA A 120 -26.71 -42.14 3.59
CA ALA A 120 -27.25 -42.05 4.97
C ALA A 120 -26.54 -42.83 6.11
N GLN A 121 -26.63 -42.48 7.40
CA GLN A 121 -27.64 -41.69 8.14
C GLN A 121 -27.03 -40.72 9.19
N GLN A 122 -27.90 -39.91 9.82
CA GLN A 122 -27.61 -39.17 11.06
C GLN A 122 -27.48 -40.11 12.26
N THR A 123 -26.78 -39.69 13.32
CA THR A 123 -27.20 -40.00 14.70
C THR A 123 -26.63 -38.99 15.70
N ASN A 124 -27.38 -38.72 16.77
CA ASN A 124 -27.03 -37.74 17.80
C ASN A 124 -26.09 -38.32 18.86
N TRP A 125 -25.26 -37.47 19.48
CA TRP A 125 -25.04 -37.55 20.94
C TRP A 125 -24.98 -36.15 21.56
N ARG A 126 -25.79 -35.94 22.61
CA ARG A 126 -25.71 -34.79 23.53
C ARG A 126 -25.25 -35.29 24.90
N ARG A 127 -24.18 -34.69 25.45
CA ARG A 127 -23.88 -34.47 26.89
C ARG A 127 -22.45 -33.90 26.98
N GLY A 128 -22.14 -32.92 27.82
CA GLY A 128 -23.02 -32.16 28.73
C GLY A 128 -22.42 -30.82 29.12
N LEU A 129 -23.20 -30.02 29.85
CA LEU A 129 -22.74 -28.81 30.52
C LEU A 129 -22.20 -29.18 31.91
N ASP A 130 -21.09 -28.56 32.32
CA ASP A 130 -20.96 -27.80 33.59
C ASP A 130 -19.50 -27.71 34.05
N GLN A 131 -18.90 -26.51 33.93
CA GLN A 131 -18.10 -25.87 34.99
C GLN A 131 -17.67 -24.46 34.55
N LEU A 132 -18.37 -23.44 35.06
CA LEU A 132 -17.97 -22.03 34.95
C LEU A 132 -18.37 -21.27 36.22
N ARG A 133 -17.42 -21.05 37.14
CA ARG A 133 -17.44 -19.96 38.14
C ARG A 133 -16.12 -19.84 38.90
N CYS A 134 -15.89 -18.63 39.39
CA CYS A 134 -14.93 -18.26 40.45
C CYS A 134 -13.43 -18.50 40.20
N CYS A 135 -12.77 -17.48 39.66
CA CYS A 135 -11.49 -17.03 40.22
C CYS A 135 -11.41 -15.50 40.15
N SER A 136 -11.71 -14.84 41.28
CA SER A 136 -11.44 -13.41 41.51
C SER A 136 -10.71 -13.26 42.85
N CYS A 137 -10.01 -12.13 43.02
CA CYS A 137 -9.11 -11.84 44.15
C CYS A 137 -7.80 -12.64 44.17
N LEU A 138 -6.68 -12.01 43.75
CA LEU A 138 -5.46 -11.92 44.58
C LEU A 138 -4.41 -10.98 43.95
N ARG A 139 -4.31 -9.75 44.51
CA ARG A 139 -3.07 -8.97 44.75
C ARG A 139 -3.44 -7.57 45.26
N ARG A 140 -3.23 -7.32 46.56
CA ARG A 140 -3.16 -5.96 47.11
C ARG A 140 -1.71 -5.46 47.03
N ARG A 141 -1.53 -4.13 47.01
CA ARG A 141 -0.22 -3.47 47.13
C ARG A 141 0.37 -3.63 48.54
N PRO A 142 1.69 -3.62 48.73
CA PRO A 142 2.31 -2.91 49.84
C PRO A 142 2.39 -1.40 49.54
N VAL A 143 2.27 -0.57 50.57
CA VAL A 143 2.62 0.86 50.57
C VAL A 143 3.25 1.13 51.93
N ASP A 144 4.45 1.69 51.95
CA ASP A 144 5.20 1.93 53.20
C ASP A 144 4.62 3.11 54.01
N CYS A 145 4.74 3.03 55.33
CA CYS A 145 4.26 4.04 56.27
C CYS A 145 5.12 4.12 57.55
N GLN A 146 5.86 5.23 57.69
CA GLN A 146 6.37 5.79 58.96
C GLN A 146 6.25 7.33 58.82
N SER A 147 5.31 8.00 59.50
CA SER A 147 5.45 8.68 60.81
C SER A 147 6.48 9.84 60.80
N THR A 148 6.18 11.11 61.16
CA THR A 148 5.00 11.79 61.75
C THR A 148 4.78 13.18 61.05
N GLY A 149 3.94 14.16 61.43
CA GLY A 149 3.11 14.40 62.62
C GLY A 149 2.41 15.78 62.62
N ALA A 150 1.97 16.26 63.80
CA ALA A 150 1.61 17.64 64.18
C ALA A 150 0.65 18.52 63.30
N THR A 151 -0.62 18.60 63.75
CA THR A 151 -1.47 19.84 63.88
C THR A 151 -1.50 20.93 62.79
N GLY A 152 -2.70 21.17 62.21
CA GLY A 152 -3.05 22.48 61.62
C GLY A 152 -4.34 22.50 60.76
N ARG A 153 -5.29 23.38 61.09
CA ARG A 153 -6.34 23.88 60.17
C ARG A 153 -6.09 25.37 59.94
N PRO A 154 -6.28 25.89 58.72
CA PRO A 154 -7.44 26.77 58.53
C PRO A 154 -8.21 26.49 57.21
N ARG A 155 -9.04 27.45 56.78
CA ARG A 155 -10.00 27.34 55.66
C ARG A 155 -9.42 27.93 54.37
N CYS A 156 -9.91 27.46 53.21
CA CYS A 156 -9.81 28.21 51.95
C CYS A 156 -10.91 29.27 51.84
N VAL A 157 -10.74 30.22 50.92
CA VAL A 157 -11.58 31.42 50.72
C VAL A 157 -12.04 31.49 49.26
N GLU A 158 -13.26 32.00 49.02
CA GLU A 158 -13.79 32.29 47.68
C GLU A 158 -13.74 33.79 47.37
N SER A 159 -13.30 34.13 46.15
CA SER A 159 -13.37 35.47 45.54
C SER A 159 -12.93 35.37 44.06
N SER A 160 -13.47 36.09 43.08
CA SER A 160 -14.65 36.99 43.04
C SER A 160 -14.86 37.49 41.60
N CYS A 161 -16.11 37.75 41.16
CA CYS A 161 -16.37 38.61 39.99
C CYS A 161 -17.81 39.22 40.01
N PRO A 162 -17.99 40.56 39.94
CA PRO A 162 -19.31 41.24 39.98
C PRO A 162 -19.56 42.16 38.74
N PRO A 163 -20.62 43.02 38.69
CA PRO A 163 -22.07 42.73 38.72
C PRO A 163 -22.91 43.56 37.68
N ALA A 164 -24.23 43.31 37.55
CA ALA A 164 -25.34 44.31 37.43
C ALA A 164 -26.67 43.73 36.87
N ILE A 165 -27.81 44.40 37.10
CA ILE A 165 -29.19 44.04 36.68
C ILE A 165 -30.03 45.35 36.46
N PRO A 166 -31.21 45.34 35.79
CA PRO A 166 -32.49 45.29 36.55
C PRO A 166 -33.72 44.61 35.87
N GLN A 167 -34.53 43.90 36.69
CA GLN A 167 -36.03 43.89 36.88
C GLN A 167 -37.00 44.32 35.73
N CYS A 168 -38.27 43.87 35.55
CA CYS A 168 -39.27 42.96 36.22
C CYS A 168 -40.54 42.82 35.30
N PRO A 169 -41.76 42.32 35.68
CA PRO A 169 -42.27 41.48 36.80
C PRO A 169 -43.29 40.34 36.45
N GLY A 170 -43.57 39.42 37.41
CA GLY A 170 -44.86 38.68 37.55
C GLY A 170 -44.94 37.22 37.04
N ASN A 171 -45.81 36.31 37.55
CA ASN A 171 -46.75 36.39 38.70
C ASN A 171 -47.29 34.97 39.14
N ARG A 172 -47.03 34.54 40.40
CA ARG A 172 -47.67 33.40 41.16
C ARG A 172 -47.52 31.96 40.57
N HIS A 173 -47.59 30.84 41.31
CA HIS A 173 -48.15 30.48 42.64
C HIS A 173 -47.17 29.67 43.56
N LYS A 174 -47.62 29.34 44.78
CA LYS A 174 -46.97 28.59 45.90
C LYS A 174 -48.02 27.70 46.59
N PRO A 175 -47.70 26.85 47.61
CA PRO A 175 -46.60 25.89 47.81
C PRO A 175 -47.12 24.53 48.39
N LEU A 176 -46.25 23.63 48.88
CA LEU A 176 -46.49 22.85 50.14
C LEU A 176 -45.20 22.14 50.66
N PHE A 177 -45.29 21.43 51.79
CA PHE A 177 -44.19 21.18 52.75
C PHE A 177 -43.79 19.69 52.97
N CYS A 178 -42.66 19.47 53.65
CA CYS A 178 -42.17 18.17 54.18
C CYS A 178 -43.06 17.65 55.36
N ALA A 179 -42.94 16.45 55.95
CA ALA A 179 -41.75 15.63 56.24
C ALA A 179 -42.04 14.08 56.41
N PRO A 180 -41.53 13.28 57.40
CA PRO A 180 -40.43 12.35 57.09
C PRO A 180 -40.45 10.90 57.70
N ARG A 181 -39.39 10.12 57.36
CA ARG A 181 -38.72 9.01 58.13
C ARG A 181 -39.29 7.56 58.19
N ARG A 182 -38.51 6.67 57.55
CA ARG A 182 -37.91 5.39 58.04
C ARG A 182 -38.79 4.20 58.55
N ALA A 183 -38.73 3.14 57.72
CA ALA A 183 -38.16 1.81 58.03
C ALA A 183 -38.92 0.78 58.90
N MET A 184 -39.04 -0.43 58.34
CA MET A 184 -39.04 -1.69 59.10
C MET A 184 -38.42 -2.82 58.24
N MET A 185 -37.65 -3.72 58.86
CA MET A 185 -37.26 -5.02 58.28
C MET A 185 -38.17 -6.11 58.86
N MET A 186 -38.62 -7.05 58.03
CA MET A 186 -38.98 -8.41 58.46
C MET A 186 -38.59 -9.41 57.38
N SER A 187 -38.27 -10.63 57.80
CA SER A 187 -37.72 -11.69 56.95
C SER A 187 -38.55 -12.96 57.01
N LEU A 188 -38.70 -13.62 55.86
CA LEU A 188 -39.05 -15.03 55.71
C LEU A 188 -40.42 -15.49 56.25
N SER A 189 -41.35 -15.72 55.31
CA SER A 189 -42.07 -17.00 55.28
C SER A 189 -42.17 -17.46 53.83
N SER A 190 -42.15 -18.77 53.60
CA SER A 190 -42.07 -19.37 52.25
C SER A 190 -43.42 -19.93 51.82
N HIS A 191 -44.00 -19.44 50.72
CA HIS A 191 -44.92 -20.19 49.83
C HIS A 191 -45.16 -19.43 48.51
N GLN A 192 -45.84 -20.07 47.55
CA GLN A 192 -46.26 -19.55 46.25
C GLN A 192 -45.16 -19.18 45.24
N LEU A 193 -44.59 -20.22 44.60
CA LEU A 193 -44.26 -20.16 43.18
C LEU A 193 -45.53 -20.49 42.37
N GLU A 194 -46.22 -19.48 41.85
CA GLU A 194 -47.23 -19.68 40.80
C GLU A 194 -47.31 -18.44 39.89
N ASN A 195 -47.63 -18.64 38.61
CA ASN A 195 -47.20 -17.75 37.51
C ASN A 195 -48.38 -17.06 36.79
N PRO A 196 -48.57 -15.73 36.93
CA PRO A 196 -49.73 -15.01 36.37
C PRO A 196 -49.50 -14.33 35.01
N HIS A 197 -48.55 -14.79 34.17
CA HIS A 197 -48.38 -14.25 32.80
C HIS A 197 -48.66 -15.29 31.71
N ARG A 198 -49.96 -15.48 31.41
CA ARG A 198 -50.39 -16.15 30.16
C ARG A 198 -50.14 -15.23 28.96
N TYR A 199 -49.11 -15.55 28.19
CA TYR A 199 -48.82 -14.88 26.91
C TYR A 199 -49.87 -15.30 25.87
N THR A 200 -50.80 -14.40 25.52
CA THR A 200 -51.67 -14.61 24.36
C THR A 200 -50.83 -14.55 23.08
N PRO A 201 -50.87 -15.56 22.19
CA PRO A 201 -50.18 -15.48 20.91
C PRO A 201 -50.69 -14.27 20.12
N GLY A 202 -49.80 -13.35 19.78
CA GLY A 202 -50.11 -12.30 18.80
C GLY A 202 -50.42 -12.94 17.45
N ALA A 203 -51.14 -12.21 16.59
CA ALA A 203 -51.40 -12.66 15.23
C ALA A 203 -50.06 -13.03 14.53
N PRO A 204 -50.03 -14.10 13.71
CA PRO A 204 -48.81 -14.50 13.03
C PRO A 204 -48.31 -13.33 12.18
N ALA A 205 -46.98 -13.12 12.18
CA ALA A 205 -46.37 -12.14 11.31
C ALA A 205 -46.80 -12.42 9.85
N PRO A 206 -47.10 -11.37 9.05
CA PRO A 206 -47.52 -11.56 7.67
C PRO A 206 -46.46 -12.37 6.93
N SER A 207 -46.92 -13.40 6.19
CA SER A 207 -46.02 -14.25 5.42
C SER A 207 -45.16 -13.39 4.50
N PRO A 208 -43.86 -13.75 4.29
CA PRO A 208 -43.02 -13.05 3.34
C PRO A 208 -43.76 -12.91 2.01
N ARG A 209 -43.94 -11.67 1.54
CA ARG A 209 -44.56 -11.41 0.25
C ARG A 209 -43.74 -12.17 -0.80
N PRO A 210 -44.35 -13.00 -1.66
CA PRO A 210 -43.59 -13.71 -2.68
C PRO A 210 -42.79 -12.70 -3.51
N PRO A 211 -41.54 -13.02 -3.92
CA PRO A 211 -40.75 -12.13 -4.74
C PRO A 211 -41.54 -11.78 -6.01
N SER A 212 -41.61 -10.50 -6.33
CA SER A 212 -42.41 -10.02 -7.46
C SER A 212 -41.88 -10.58 -8.78
N GLU A 213 -42.80 -10.89 -9.70
CA GLU A 213 -42.48 -11.29 -11.08
C GLU A 213 -41.91 -10.14 -11.94
N SER A 214 -41.47 -9.05 -11.30
CA SER A 214 -40.48 -8.14 -11.87
C SER A 214 -39.29 -8.96 -12.36
N ALA A 215 -39.05 -8.96 -13.67
CA ALA A 215 -37.90 -9.63 -14.25
C ALA A 215 -36.63 -9.23 -13.47
N PRO A 216 -35.79 -10.19 -13.04
CA PRO A 216 -34.60 -9.86 -12.27
C PRO A 216 -33.71 -8.99 -13.14
N MET A 217 -33.47 -7.75 -12.67
CA MET A 217 -32.65 -6.75 -13.35
C MET A 217 -31.30 -7.33 -13.77
N LYS A 218 -30.87 -7.04 -15.00
CA LYS A 218 -29.66 -7.62 -15.61
C LYS A 218 -28.76 -6.56 -16.20
N ILE A 219 -27.47 -6.87 -16.24
CA ILE A 219 -26.52 -6.18 -17.09
C ILE A 219 -26.81 -6.58 -18.54
N LYS A 220 -27.31 -5.62 -19.32
CA LYS A 220 -27.70 -5.75 -20.73
C LYS A 220 -26.50 -5.57 -21.65
N ASN A 221 -25.70 -4.55 -21.41
CA ASN A 221 -24.52 -4.22 -22.22
C ASN A 221 -23.34 -3.82 -21.32
N ILE A 222 -22.13 -4.05 -21.83
CA ILE A 222 -20.87 -3.62 -21.21
C ILE A 222 -19.95 -3.23 -22.35
N GLU A 223 -19.44 -2.00 -22.26
CA GLU A 223 -18.53 -1.35 -23.20
C GLU A 223 -17.30 -0.85 -22.42
N THR A 224 -16.12 -0.89 -23.04
CA THR A 224 -14.94 -0.17 -22.54
C THR A 224 -14.32 0.68 -23.64
N PHE A 225 -13.67 1.79 -23.25
CA PHE A 225 -12.94 2.67 -24.16
C PHE A 225 -11.72 3.27 -23.45
N TRP A 226 -10.70 3.62 -24.25
CA TRP A 226 -9.41 4.07 -23.74
C TRP A 226 -9.26 5.59 -23.88
N LEU A 227 -8.73 6.22 -22.85
CA LEU A 227 -8.31 7.62 -22.83
C LEU A 227 -6.81 7.68 -22.53
N ASP A 228 -6.10 8.59 -23.21
CA ASP A 228 -4.70 8.94 -22.94
C ASP A 228 -4.69 10.35 -22.32
N VAL A 229 -4.75 10.40 -20.98
CA VAL A 229 -4.98 11.61 -20.18
C VAL A 229 -3.63 12.18 -19.73
N PRO A 230 -3.17 13.33 -20.28
CA PRO A 230 -1.85 13.86 -19.97
C PRO A 230 -1.67 14.23 -18.50
N PHE A 231 -0.40 14.30 -18.09
CA PHE A 231 0.00 14.82 -16.80
C PHE A 231 0.40 16.30 -16.88
N HIS A 232 0.40 16.98 -15.73
CA HIS A 232 1.04 18.29 -15.57
C HIS A 232 2.58 18.18 -15.68
N ASP A 233 3.26 19.27 -16.06
CA ASP A 233 4.68 19.33 -16.42
C ASP A 233 5.66 18.69 -15.41
N VAL A 234 5.35 18.71 -14.11
CA VAL A 234 6.22 18.17 -13.04
C VAL A 234 6.00 16.66 -12.84
N PRO A 235 4.76 16.16 -12.66
CA PRO A 235 4.50 14.72 -12.77
C PRO A 235 4.95 14.12 -14.11
N ASP A 236 4.66 14.73 -15.27
CA ASP A 236 4.90 14.13 -16.59
C ASP A 236 6.36 13.70 -16.79
N ARG A 237 7.30 14.63 -16.61
CA ARG A 237 8.75 14.39 -16.80
C ARG A 237 9.36 13.38 -15.83
N ASN A 238 8.72 13.15 -14.68
CA ASN A 238 9.19 12.19 -13.67
C ASN A 238 8.46 10.84 -13.80
N MET A 239 7.21 10.84 -14.26
CA MET A 239 6.40 9.65 -14.53
C MET A 239 6.84 8.95 -15.82
N SER A 240 7.24 9.67 -16.87
CA SER A 240 7.72 9.12 -18.14
C SER A 240 8.91 8.15 -17.97
N ARG A 241 9.75 8.39 -16.96
CA ARG A 241 10.87 7.52 -16.55
C ARG A 241 10.43 6.21 -15.90
N SER A 242 9.41 6.23 -15.05
CA SER A 242 9.16 5.16 -14.06
C SER A 242 7.79 4.49 -14.16
N CYS A 243 6.74 5.28 -14.40
CA CYS A 243 5.34 4.86 -14.36
C CYS A 243 4.56 5.37 -15.58
N HIS A 244 5.23 5.46 -16.74
CA HIS A 244 4.75 6.11 -17.96
C HIS A 244 3.31 5.74 -18.35
N GLY A 245 2.95 4.45 -18.30
CA GLY A 245 1.62 3.97 -18.70
C GLY A 245 0.44 4.44 -17.83
N TRP A 246 0.66 5.18 -16.74
CA TRP A 246 -0.43 5.66 -15.87
C TRP A 246 -1.28 6.79 -16.51
N HIS A 247 -0.85 7.40 -17.63
CA HIS A 247 -1.72 8.28 -18.42
C HIS A 247 -2.80 7.52 -19.21
N ILE A 248 -2.65 6.20 -19.40
CA ILE A 248 -3.68 5.38 -20.03
C ILE A 248 -4.77 5.03 -19.01
N VAL A 249 -6.02 5.31 -19.36
CA VAL A 249 -7.21 5.06 -18.54
C VAL A 249 -8.22 4.24 -19.35
N GLU A 250 -8.72 3.13 -18.80
CA GLU A 250 -9.87 2.40 -19.33
C GLU A 250 -11.14 2.90 -18.63
N MET A 251 -12.05 3.51 -19.40
CA MET A 251 -13.40 3.78 -18.92
C MET A 251 -14.29 2.56 -19.22
N CYS A 252 -15.04 2.11 -18.22
CA CYS A 252 -16.02 1.03 -18.33
C CYS A 252 -17.44 1.56 -18.16
N ARG A 253 -18.33 1.17 -19.08
CA ARG A 253 -19.73 1.58 -19.14
C ARG A 253 -20.63 0.35 -19.08
N VAL A 254 -21.54 0.33 -18.12
CA VAL A 254 -22.44 -0.80 -17.84
C VAL A 254 -23.89 -0.34 -18.00
N GLU A 255 -24.60 -0.91 -18.97
CA GLU A 255 -26.03 -0.64 -19.20
C GLU A 255 -26.87 -1.78 -18.62
N LEU A 256 -27.89 -1.44 -17.84
CA LEU A 256 -28.87 -2.39 -17.30
C LEU A 256 -30.09 -2.52 -18.21
N ASP A 257 -30.84 -3.61 -18.08
CA ASP A 257 -32.03 -3.91 -18.90
C ASP A 257 -33.20 -2.93 -18.70
N ASN A 258 -33.20 -2.17 -17.61
CA ASN A 258 -34.12 -1.04 -17.37
C ASN A 258 -33.61 0.31 -17.92
N GLY A 259 -32.44 0.36 -18.58
CA GLY A 259 -31.85 1.58 -19.14
C GLY A 259 -31.00 2.42 -18.17
N VAL A 260 -30.80 1.98 -16.93
CA VAL A 260 -29.82 2.61 -16.02
C VAL A 260 -28.41 2.35 -16.55
N VAL A 261 -27.57 3.39 -16.57
CA VAL A 261 -26.14 3.29 -16.94
C VAL A 261 -25.29 3.60 -15.71
N GLY A 262 -24.27 2.76 -15.46
CA GLY A 262 -23.19 3.04 -14.52
C GLY A 262 -21.84 3.15 -15.22
N MET A 263 -20.94 3.94 -14.64
CA MET A 263 -19.61 4.25 -15.16
C MET A 263 -18.51 3.95 -14.13
N GLY A 264 -17.32 3.60 -14.59
CA GLY A 264 -16.18 3.30 -13.72
C GLY A 264 -14.83 3.28 -14.47
N GLU A 265 -13.74 3.18 -13.71
CA GLU A 265 -12.36 3.40 -14.19
C GLU A 265 -11.41 2.24 -13.84
N THR A 266 -10.53 1.89 -14.79
CA THR A 266 -9.35 1.03 -14.58
C THR A 266 -8.10 1.77 -15.07
N LEU A 267 -7.06 1.89 -14.24
CA LEU A 267 -5.71 2.15 -14.75
C LEU A 267 -5.05 0.79 -15.07
N PRO A 268 -4.90 0.40 -16.34
CA PRO A 268 -4.44 -0.94 -16.72
C PRO A 268 -2.98 -1.20 -16.32
N HIS A 269 -2.17 -0.16 -16.09
CA HIS A 269 -0.77 -0.29 -15.70
C HIS A 269 -0.54 -0.24 -14.17
N TYR A 270 -1.60 -0.23 -13.35
CA TYR A 270 -1.46 -0.17 -11.88
C TYR A 270 -2.56 -0.86 -11.06
N THR A 271 -3.85 -0.72 -11.44
CA THR A 271 -4.95 -1.19 -10.58
C THR A 271 -4.95 -2.70 -10.35
N TRP A 272 -5.51 -3.13 -9.21
CA TRP A 272 -5.49 -4.50 -8.68
C TRP A 272 -6.11 -5.57 -9.60
N GLY A 273 -6.81 -5.18 -10.67
CA GLY A 273 -7.37 -6.09 -11.65
C GLY A 273 -7.84 -5.36 -12.90
N LYS A 274 -7.34 -5.79 -14.06
CA LYS A 274 -7.84 -5.35 -15.38
C LYS A 274 -9.23 -5.90 -15.65
N VAL A 275 -10.06 -5.16 -16.38
CA VAL A 275 -11.31 -5.73 -16.93
C VAL A 275 -10.92 -6.73 -18.02
N SER A 276 -11.26 -8.00 -17.83
CA SER A 276 -10.94 -9.06 -18.79
C SER A 276 -12.16 -9.45 -19.63
N PRO A 277 -11.99 -9.94 -20.88
CA PRO A 277 -13.11 -10.46 -21.67
C PRO A 277 -13.93 -11.51 -20.92
N LYS A 278 -13.30 -12.38 -20.14
CA LYS A 278 -13.96 -13.39 -19.29
C LYS A 278 -14.77 -12.78 -18.13
N ALA A 279 -14.38 -11.62 -17.61
CA ALA A 279 -15.16 -10.88 -16.63
C ALA A 279 -16.38 -10.22 -17.28
N ILE A 280 -16.22 -9.63 -18.48
CA ILE A 280 -17.31 -9.08 -19.29
C ILE A 280 -18.33 -10.18 -19.65
N GLU A 281 -17.87 -11.35 -20.10
CA GLU A 281 -18.71 -12.52 -20.40
C GLU A 281 -19.47 -13.02 -19.15
N ARG A 282 -18.80 -13.06 -17.98
CA ARG A 282 -19.42 -13.47 -16.70
C ARG A 282 -20.46 -12.47 -16.19
N ALA A 283 -20.28 -11.18 -16.47
CA ALA A 283 -21.17 -10.12 -16.02
C ALA A 283 -22.38 -9.91 -16.96
N LYS A 284 -22.24 -10.11 -18.28
CA LYS A 284 -23.36 -9.96 -19.23
C LYS A 284 -24.50 -10.95 -18.91
N GLY A 285 -25.71 -10.42 -18.75
CA GLY A 285 -26.90 -11.18 -18.36
C GLY A 285 -26.97 -11.57 -16.88
N ALA A 286 -25.98 -11.24 -16.06
CA ALA A 286 -26.02 -11.42 -14.61
C ALA A 286 -26.83 -10.29 -13.93
N ASN A 287 -27.32 -10.57 -12.72
CA ASN A 287 -27.91 -9.53 -11.87
C ASN A 287 -26.80 -8.68 -11.22
N PRO A 288 -26.82 -7.34 -11.35
CA PRO A 288 -25.70 -6.50 -10.92
C PRO A 288 -25.50 -6.53 -9.40
N PHE A 289 -26.58 -6.49 -8.60
CA PHE A 289 -26.50 -6.56 -7.14
C PHE A 289 -25.94 -7.90 -6.63
N ALA A 290 -26.06 -8.98 -7.40
CA ALA A 290 -25.48 -10.28 -7.08
C ALA A 290 -23.96 -10.36 -7.30
N ILE A 291 -23.38 -9.46 -8.12
CA ILE A 291 -21.95 -9.48 -8.48
C ILE A 291 -21.17 -8.19 -8.15
N MET A 292 -21.82 -7.14 -7.63
CA MET A 292 -21.16 -5.86 -7.28
C MET A 292 -20.02 -6.00 -6.23
N TRP A 293 -19.98 -7.12 -5.50
CA TRP A 293 -18.93 -7.46 -4.53
C TRP A 293 -17.87 -8.45 -5.06
N ASP A 294 -17.86 -8.74 -6.37
CA ASP A 294 -16.86 -9.60 -7.01
C ASP A 294 -15.65 -8.77 -7.50
N ASP A 295 -14.63 -8.65 -6.64
CA ASP A 295 -13.37 -7.95 -6.95
C ASP A 295 -12.64 -8.55 -8.17
N THR A 296 -12.95 -9.80 -8.57
CA THR A 296 -12.32 -10.50 -9.71
C THR A 296 -12.92 -10.11 -11.06
N LEU A 297 -13.80 -9.10 -11.10
CA LEU A 297 -14.28 -8.46 -12.32
C LEU A 297 -13.28 -7.44 -12.91
N GLY A 298 -12.34 -6.96 -12.09
CA GLY A 298 -11.46 -5.83 -12.41
C GLY A 298 -12.05 -4.48 -11.95
N ALA A 299 -11.18 -3.47 -11.82
CA ALA A 299 -11.50 -2.21 -11.14
C ALA A 299 -12.68 -1.46 -11.78
N GLY A 300 -12.58 -1.09 -13.07
CA GLY A 300 -13.60 -0.30 -13.74
C GLY A 300 -14.94 -1.02 -13.86
N LEU A 301 -14.94 -2.35 -14.05
CA LEU A 301 -16.17 -3.12 -14.14
C LEU A 301 -16.87 -3.28 -12.79
N GLN A 302 -16.13 -3.53 -11.69
CA GLN A 302 -16.73 -3.51 -10.35
C GLN A 302 -17.29 -2.12 -10.01
N MET A 303 -16.53 -1.07 -10.32
CA MET A 303 -16.91 0.33 -10.08
C MET A 303 -18.17 0.72 -10.87
N ALA A 304 -18.24 0.41 -12.17
CA ALA A 304 -19.40 0.68 -13.01
C ALA A 304 -20.66 -0.11 -12.58
N ILE A 305 -20.50 -1.35 -12.09
CA ILE A 305 -21.62 -2.13 -11.54
C ILE A 305 -22.11 -1.54 -10.21
N LEU A 306 -21.21 -1.04 -9.35
CA LEU A 306 -21.59 -0.33 -8.12
C LEU A 306 -22.32 0.98 -8.43
N ASP A 307 -21.84 1.79 -9.38
CA ASP A 307 -22.52 3.01 -9.85
C ASP A 307 -23.92 2.68 -10.38
N ALA A 308 -24.03 1.68 -11.27
CA ALA A 308 -25.31 1.22 -11.82
C ALA A 308 -26.27 0.72 -10.73
N CYS A 309 -25.77 -0.01 -9.72
CA CYS A 309 -26.56 -0.46 -8.58
C CYS A 309 -27.07 0.73 -7.73
N GLY A 310 -26.22 1.73 -7.47
CA GLY A 310 -26.60 2.91 -6.70
C GLY A 310 -27.64 3.75 -7.43
N LYS A 311 -27.43 4.02 -8.73
CA LYS A 311 -28.39 4.69 -9.61
C LYS A 311 -29.72 3.93 -9.69
N ALA A 312 -29.68 2.60 -9.85
CA ALA A 312 -30.88 1.76 -9.88
C ALA A 312 -31.64 1.69 -8.53
N ALA A 313 -30.93 1.75 -7.40
CA ALA A 313 -31.51 1.78 -6.06
C ALA A 313 -31.84 3.19 -5.53
N GLN A 314 -31.52 4.24 -6.31
CA GLN A 314 -31.66 5.66 -5.93
C GLN A 314 -30.91 6.03 -4.63
N VAL A 315 -29.70 5.48 -4.44
CA VAL A 315 -28.83 5.77 -3.29
C VAL A 315 -27.36 5.91 -3.72
N PRO A 316 -26.54 6.72 -3.01
CA PRO A 316 -25.09 6.77 -3.22
C PRO A 316 -24.43 5.42 -2.89
N VAL A 317 -23.34 5.09 -3.59
CA VAL A 317 -22.61 3.82 -3.50
C VAL A 317 -22.21 3.48 -2.06
N HIS A 318 -21.84 4.47 -1.24
CA HIS A 318 -21.51 4.22 0.16
C HIS A 318 -22.65 3.55 0.95
N LYS A 319 -23.93 3.75 0.61
CA LYS A 319 -25.07 3.04 1.24
C LYS A 319 -25.16 1.55 0.83
N LEU A 320 -24.56 1.16 -0.29
CA LEU A 320 -24.39 -0.24 -0.70
C LEU A 320 -23.22 -0.90 0.04
N LEU A 321 -22.18 -0.12 0.37
CA LEU A 321 -20.96 -0.57 1.06
C LEU A 321 -21.16 -0.65 2.58
N GLY A 322 -21.92 0.26 3.18
CA GLY A 322 -22.19 0.27 4.63
C GLY A 322 -22.94 1.50 5.14
N ASN A 323 -22.79 1.77 6.44
CA ASN A 323 -23.29 2.99 7.05
C ASN A 323 -22.23 4.09 6.92
N GLN A 324 -22.63 5.25 6.42
CA GLN A 324 -21.81 6.45 6.40
C GLN A 324 -21.55 6.94 7.82
N ILE A 325 -20.28 7.22 8.12
CA ILE A 325 -19.82 7.72 9.43
C ILE A 325 -18.98 9.01 9.30
N ARG A 326 -18.74 9.48 8.08
CA ARG A 326 -18.12 10.77 7.76
C ARG A 326 -18.63 11.30 6.42
N ASP A 327 -18.73 12.62 6.30
CA ASP A 327 -19.14 13.33 5.08
C ASP A 327 -17.94 13.79 4.23
N TRP A 328 -16.75 13.76 4.84
CA TRP A 328 -15.47 14.18 4.27
C TRP A 328 -14.40 13.11 4.56
N CYS A 329 -13.65 12.72 3.55
CA CYS A 329 -12.55 11.76 3.65
C CYS A 329 -11.20 12.48 3.50
N PRO A 330 -10.14 12.08 4.23
CA PRO A 330 -8.82 12.72 4.11
C PRO A 330 -8.11 12.26 2.82
N ILE A 331 -7.32 13.13 2.20
CA ILE A 331 -6.58 12.88 0.95
C ILE A 331 -5.18 13.51 0.97
N SER A 332 -4.21 12.79 0.42
CA SER A 332 -2.82 13.23 0.29
C SER A 332 -2.52 13.65 -1.13
N TRP A 333 -1.64 14.65 -1.29
CA TRP A 333 -0.94 14.84 -2.55
C TRP A 333 0.00 13.65 -2.77
N TRP A 334 0.23 13.25 -4.02
CA TRP A 334 1.17 12.18 -4.34
C TRP A 334 2.12 12.60 -5.45
N GLY A 335 3.37 12.16 -5.33
CA GLY A 335 4.40 12.35 -6.34
C GLY A 335 5.34 11.16 -6.40
N ILE A 336 5.62 10.71 -7.62
CA ILE A 336 6.71 9.78 -7.96
C ILE A 336 8.07 10.33 -7.50
N ASP A 337 9.14 9.54 -7.51
CA ASP A 337 10.45 10.05 -7.11
C ASP A 337 10.98 11.07 -8.13
N MET A 338 11.41 12.22 -7.61
CA MET A 338 11.78 13.41 -8.36
C MET A 338 12.86 14.20 -7.61
N SER A 339 13.40 15.26 -8.23
CA SER A 339 14.42 16.08 -7.59
C SER A 339 13.90 16.83 -6.36
N PRO A 340 14.78 17.28 -5.45
CA PRO A 340 14.39 18.13 -4.32
C PRO A 340 13.63 19.41 -4.72
N GLU A 341 13.96 19.99 -5.87
CA GLU A 341 13.33 21.20 -6.42
C GLU A 341 11.93 20.92 -6.98
N ASP A 342 11.76 19.78 -7.66
CA ASP A 342 10.47 19.33 -8.17
C ASP A 342 9.50 19.01 -7.02
N TYR A 343 9.98 18.31 -5.97
CA TYR A 343 9.20 18.08 -4.75
C TYR A 343 8.81 19.39 -4.07
N ALA A 344 9.71 20.39 -4.04
CA ALA A 344 9.37 21.71 -3.54
C ALA A 344 8.32 22.43 -4.40
N SER A 345 8.27 22.19 -5.72
CA SER A 345 7.19 22.76 -6.54
C SER A 345 5.85 22.10 -6.28
N GLU A 346 5.79 20.77 -6.31
CA GLU A 346 4.59 20.00 -6.00
C GLU A 346 4.04 20.36 -4.62
N THR A 347 4.90 20.60 -3.62
CA THR A 347 4.46 20.98 -2.26
C THR A 347 3.79 22.36 -2.22
N ARG A 348 4.28 23.35 -2.99
CA ARG A 348 3.64 24.67 -3.08
C ARG A 348 2.26 24.57 -3.70
N ASP A 349 2.13 23.81 -4.78
CA ASP A 349 0.85 23.65 -5.48
C ASP A 349 -0.13 22.78 -4.67
N ALA A 350 0.35 21.77 -3.92
CA ALA A 350 -0.46 21.01 -2.96
C ALA A 350 -1.07 21.92 -1.86
N VAL A 351 -0.25 22.75 -1.21
CA VAL A 351 -0.71 23.72 -0.19
C VAL A 351 -1.72 24.71 -0.78
N LYS A 352 -1.43 25.25 -1.97
CA LYS A 352 -2.30 26.18 -2.71
C LYS A 352 -3.63 25.55 -3.12
N LEU A 353 -3.64 24.24 -3.41
CA LEU A 353 -4.84 23.45 -3.73
C LEU A 353 -5.50 22.83 -2.49
N GLY A 354 -5.18 23.32 -1.29
CA GLY A 354 -5.89 23.01 -0.06
C GLY A 354 -5.55 21.66 0.57
N TYR A 355 -4.51 20.96 0.12
CA TYR A 355 -4.02 19.73 0.75
C TYR A 355 -3.27 20.04 2.05
N THR A 356 -3.27 19.09 2.99
CA THR A 356 -2.50 19.15 4.25
C THR A 356 -1.52 17.99 4.42
N SER A 357 -1.36 17.15 3.40
CA SER A 357 -0.31 16.11 3.38
C SER A 357 0.19 15.79 1.98
N PHE A 358 1.40 15.24 1.92
CA PHE A 358 2.07 14.79 0.69
C PHE A 358 2.82 13.49 0.94
N LYS A 359 2.40 12.40 0.27
CA LYS A 359 3.19 11.16 0.15
C LYS A 359 4.26 11.30 -0.94
N GLN A 360 5.52 11.20 -0.52
CA GLN A 360 6.73 11.26 -1.35
C GLN A 360 7.38 9.88 -1.49
N LYS A 361 8.05 9.63 -2.60
CA LYS A 361 8.81 8.42 -2.90
C LYS A 361 10.30 8.63 -2.60
N ALA A 362 10.74 8.09 -1.47
CA ALA A 362 12.14 8.16 -1.07
C ALA A 362 12.99 7.15 -1.88
N ARG A 363 14.10 7.60 -2.48
CA ARG A 363 15.02 6.77 -3.28
C ARG A 363 16.49 7.08 -3.02
N PRO A 364 17.40 6.10 -3.07
CA PRO A 364 18.83 6.33 -2.80
C PRO A 364 19.58 7.04 -3.94
N TRP A 365 18.96 7.24 -5.10
CA TRP A 365 19.48 8.06 -6.20
C TRP A 365 19.02 9.52 -6.15
N TRP A 366 18.28 9.93 -5.11
CA TRP A 366 17.99 11.34 -4.81
C TRP A 366 18.39 11.65 -3.36
N ASP A 367 18.84 12.88 -3.09
CA ASP A 367 19.11 13.34 -1.74
C ASP A 367 17.80 13.50 -0.94
N VAL A 368 17.43 12.45 -0.23
CA VAL A 368 16.22 12.38 0.61
C VAL A 368 16.19 13.44 1.71
N TYR A 369 17.34 13.94 2.16
CA TYR A 369 17.44 14.93 3.22
C TYR A 369 17.24 16.34 2.67
N GLU A 370 17.73 16.61 1.46
CA GLU A 370 17.45 17.86 0.72
C GLU A 370 16.00 17.88 0.20
N GLN A 371 15.46 16.74 -0.27
CA GLN A 371 14.03 16.58 -0.56
C GLN A 371 13.19 16.96 0.66
N ALA A 372 13.49 16.39 1.84
CA ALA A 372 12.81 16.73 3.08
C ALA A 372 12.99 18.21 3.44
N ARG A 373 14.20 18.76 3.39
CA ARG A 373 14.50 20.16 3.76
C ARG A 373 13.77 21.17 2.87
N LEU A 374 13.79 20.98 1.55
CA LEU A 374 13.13 21.91 0.63
C LEU A 374 11.61 21.79 0.70
N THR A 375 11.07 20.57 0.76
CA THR A 375 9.63 20.30 0.98
C THR A 375 9.13 20.98 2.25
N CYS A 376 9.77 20.71 3.40
CA CYS A 376 9.42 21.29 4.69
C CYS A 376 9.42 22.83 4.68
N ALA A 377 10.24 23.45 3.84
CA ALA A 377 10.33 24.91 3.71
C ALA A 377 9.23 25.55 2.83
N GLN A 378 8.36 24.77 2.17
CA GLN A 378 7.25 25.30 1.36
C GLN A 378 5.92 25.37 2.10
N ALA A 379 5.80 24.67 3.23
CA ALA A 379 4.56 24.49 3.97
C ALA A 379 4.79 24.72 5.48
N ASP A 380 3.71 24.96 6.24
CA ASP A 380 3.82 25.12 7.69
C ASP A 380 3.99 23.78 8.42
N GLU A 381 4.26 23.83 9.73
CA GLU A 381 4.55 22.66 10.55
C GLU A 381 3.41 21.63 10.65
N ASN A 382 2.17 22.01 10.30
CA ASN A 382 1.01 21.14 10.32
C ASN A 382 0.84 20.34 9.02
N PHE A 383 1.45 20.77 7.91
CA PHE A 383 1.45 20.01 6.65
C PHE A 383 2.32 18.76 6.79
N LYS A 384 1.78 17.56 6.54
CA LYS A 384 2.45 16.30 6.88
C LYS A 384 3.01 15.54 5.69
N LEU A 385 4.14 14.87 5.89
CA LEU A 385 4.88 14.18 4.85
C LEU A 385 5.02 12.70 5.17
N ASP A 386 4.75 11.86 4.17
CA ASP A 386 4.83 10.41 4.27
C ASP A 386 5.88 9.91 3.27
N PHE A 387 6.92 9.22 3.75
CA PHE A 387 8.09 8.84 2.94
C PHE A 387 8.06 7.33 2.62
N ASP A 388 7.80 6.99 1.36
CA ASP A 388 7.68 5.61 0.87
C ASP A 388 8.97 5.15 0.18
N PHE A 389 9.70 4.28 0.87
CA PHE A 389 10.98 3.73 0.41
C PHE A 389 10.83 2.54 -0.53
N ASN A 390 9.64 1.94 -0.68
CA ASN A 390 9.40 0.70 -1.43
C ASN A 390 10.48 -0.40 -1.21
N GLU A 391 10.86 -0.55 0.06
CA GLU A 391 11.82 -1.50 0.64
C GLU A 391 13.31 -1.18 0.40
N LEU A 392 13.61 -0.06 -0.24
CA LEU A 392 14.95 0.30 -0.72
C LEU A 392 15.94 0.75 0.38
N LEU A 393 15.59 0.75 1.68
CA LEU A 393 16.61 0.84 2.74
C LEU A 393 17.29 -0.52 3.01
N ASN A 394 16.82 -1.61 2.38
CA ASN A 394 17.33 -2.99 2.37
C ASN A 394 17.37 -3.72 3.73
N THR A 395 17.88 -3.12 4.80
CA THR A 395 18.00 -3.74 6.14
C THR A 395 17.76 -2.73 7.25
N ALA A 396 17.37 -3.19 8.45
CA ALA A 396 17.26 -2.29 9.60
C ALA A 396 18.58 -1.61 9.98
N GLY A 397 19.73 -2.25 9.72
CA GLY A 397 21.05 -1.68 10.04
C GLY A 397 21.37 -0.42 9.22
N THR A 398 20.91 -0.37 7.97
CA THR A 398 21.03 0.79 7.07
C THR A 398 19.87 1.76 7.25
N ALA A 399 18.64 1.26 7.39
CA ALA A 399 17.42 2.07 7.50
C ALA A 399 17.42 3.04 8.69
N ILE A 400 17.87 2.58 9.86
CA ILE A 400 17.78 3.35 11.11
C ILE A 400 18.56 4.67 11.03
N SER A 401 19.74 4.68 10.40
CA SER A 401 20.55 5.90 10.28
C SER A 401 19.87 6.97 9.41
N VAL A 402 19.30 6.57 8.27
CA VAL A 402 18.57 7.45 7.35
C VAL A 402 17.31 8.00 8.03
N ILE A 403 16.54 7.11 8.67
CA ILE A 403 15.30 7.46 9.38
C ILE A 403 15.56 8.37 10.57
N GLN A 404 16.65 8.19 11.33
CA GLN A 404 17.00 9.08 12.45
C GLN A 404 17.52 10.45 12.01
N GLU A 405 17.96 10.60 10.76
CA GLU A 405 18.23 11.92 10.18
C GLU A 405 16.93 12.60 9.70
N LEU A 406 16.04 11.86 9.04
CA LEU A 406 14.73 12.37 8.61
C LEU A 406 13.80 12.71 9.80
N ASP A 407 13.91 12.00 10.92
CA ASP A 407 13.17 12.28 12.16
C ASP A 407 13.45 13.67 12.76
N LYS A 408 14.45 14.41 12.27
CA LYS A 408 14.69 15.81 12.63
C LYS A 408 13.61 16.76 12.09
N PHE A 409 12.87 16.38 11.05
CA PHE A 409 11.85 17.22 10.40
C PHE A 409 10.44 16.95 10.97
N PRO A 410 9.82 17.84 11.77
CA PRO A 410 8.55 17.59 12.48
C PRO A 410 7.30 17.45 11.57
N GLN A 411 7.46 17.70 10.27
CA GLN A 411 6.44 17.49 9.25
C GLN A 411 6.39 16.03 8.75
N ILE A 412 7.49 15.26 8.81
CA ILE A 412 7.50 13.85 8.42
C ILE A 412 6.81 13.00 9.50
N MET A 413 5.74 12.27 9.14
CA MET A 413 4.90 11.53 10.08
C MET A 413 4.91 10.02 9.89
N ILE A 414 5.07 9.54 8.65
CA ILE A 414 4.94 8.11 8.32
C ILE A 414 6.10 7.67 7.42
N TYR A 415 6.65 6.48 7.68
CA TYR A 415 7.53 5.78 6.76
C TYR A 415 6.85 4.49 6.26
N GLU A 416 6.72 4.37 4.94
CA GLU A 416 6.11 3.22 4.30
C GLU A 416 7.16 2.26 3.75
N SER A 417 6.95 0.97 4.00
CA SER A 417 7.78 -0.13 3.50
C SER A 417 9.29 0.19 3.57
N PRO A 418 9.86 0.53 4.75
CA PRO A 418 11.23 1.05 4.83
C PRO A 418 12.26 0.02 4.31
N ILE A 419 12.09 -1.24 4.72
CA ILE A 419 12.91 -2.40 4.31
C ILE A 419 11.95 -3.52 3.85
N PRO A 420 12.44 -4.66 3.30
CA PRO A 420 11.58 -5.77 2.90
C PRO A 420 10.58 -6.15 3.99
N GLN A 421 9.28 -6.09 3.68
CA GLN A 421 8.21 -6.21 4.68
C GLN A 421 8.15 -7.60 5.34
N SER A 422 8.77 -8.60 4.70
CA SER A 422 8.99 -9.94 5.25
C SER A 422 10.02 -9.99 6.40
N ASP A 423 10.90 -8.99 6.56
CA ASP A 423 11.78 -8.89 7.74
C ASP A 423 11.02 -8.34 8.95
N ILE A 424 10.28 -9.24 9.60
CA ILE A 424 9.56 -8.99 10.86
C ILE A 424 10.47 -8.37 11.93
N ASN A 425 11.71 -8.84 12.04
CA ASN A 425 12.62 -8.42 13.11
C ASN A 425 13.22 -7.04 12.84
N GLY A 426 13.63 -6.79 11.60
CA GLY A 426 14.14 -5.49 11.17
C GLY A 426 13.08 -4.40 11.23
N ASN A 427 11.88 -4.64 10.70
CA ASN A 427 10.79 -3.65 10.76
C ASN A 427 10.37 -3.36 12.21
N ARG A 428 10.22 -4.39 13.07
CA ARG A 428 9.96 -4.18 14.52
C ARG A 428 11.10 -3.44 15.22
N ARG A 429 12.35 -3.57 14.75
CA ARG A 429 13.49 -2.79 15.26
C ARG A 429 13.41 -1.32 14.82
N ILE A 430 13.11 -1.06 13.54
CA ILE A 430 12.95 0.30 12.99
C ILE A 430 11.84 1.03 13.75
N ARG A 431 10.65 0.42 13.85
CA ARG A 431 9.47 0.99 14.55
C ARG A 431 9.74 1.37 16.01
N ARG A 432 10.70 0.72 16.67
CA ARG A 432 11.12 1.02 18.05
C ARG A 432 12.24 2.08 18.16
N GLN A 433 12.69 2.64 17.04
CA GLN A 433 13.83 3.57 16.94
C GLN A 433 13.53 4.82 16.10
N THR A 434 12.28 5.02 15.70
CA THR A 434 11.73 6.25 15.11
C THR A 434 10.54 6.77 15.93
N ARG A 435 10.21 8.05 15.74
CA ARG A 435 8.96 8.68 16.22
C ARG A 435 7.82 8.62 15.18
N CYS A 436 8.10 8.32 13.91
CA CYS A 436 7.09 8.15 12.86
C CYS A 436 6.28 6.87 13.06
N ALA A 437 5.08 6.85 12.50
CA ALA A 437 4.36 5.61 12.27
C ALA A 437 5.03 4.81 11.14
N ILE A 438 5.04 3.48 11.25
CA ILE A 438 5.37 2.59 10.13
C ILE A 438 4.08 2.18 9.41
N ALA A 439 4.11 2.23 8.08
CA ALA A 439 3.05 1.73 7.20
C ALA A 439 3.52 0.52 6.39
N MET A 440 2.64 -0.48 6.25
CA MET A 440 2.88 -1.71 5.48
C MET A 440 1.69 -2.06 4.60
N HIS A 441 1.95 -2.72 3.47
CA HIS A 441 0.90 -3.25 2.62
C HIS A 441 0.05 -4.29 3.35
N TYR A 442 -1.27 -4.15 3.26
CA TYR A 442 -2.19 -5.05 3.93
C TYR A 442 -1.94 -6.51 3.53
N ASN A 443 -1.64 -7.34 4.54
CA ASN A 443 -1.29 -8.76 4.41
C ASN A 443 0.10 -9.07 3.78
N SER A 444 0.97 -8.07 3.61
CA SER A 444 2.41 -8.25 3.37
C SER A 444 3.22 -7.55 4.47
N PRO A 445 3.65 -8.24 5.54
CA PRO A 445 3.50 -9.68 5.81
C PRO A 445 2.07 -10.02 6.30
N PRO A 446 1.69 -11.31 6.43
CA PRO A 446 0.34 -11.71 6.82
C PRO A 446 -0.16 -10.99 8.08
N VAL A 447 -1.37 -10.42 8.03
CA VAL A 447 -1.79 -9.38 8.99
C VAL A 447 -1.77 -9.82 10.44
N TYR A 448 -2.10 -11.08 10.70
CA TYR A 448 -2.03 -11.68 12.04
C TYR A 448 -0.59 -11.64 12.60
N THR A 449 0.42 -11.91 11.78
CA THR A 449 1.84 -11.86 12.16
C THR A 449 2.29 -10.42 12.41
N ALA A 450 2.04 -9.50 11.49
CA ALA A 450 2.48 -8.11 11.65
C ALA A 450 1.78 -7.39 12.83
N THR A 451 0.52 -7.73 13.11
CA THR A 451 -0.19 -7.26 14.31
C THR A 451 0.41 -7.86 15.58
N ARG A 452 0.54 -9.19 15.66
CA ARG A 452 1.01 -9.89 16.87
C ARG A 452 2.45 -9.56 17.25
N GLU A 453 3.32 -9.37 16.25
CA GLU A 453 4.72 -9.01 16.45
C GLU A 453 4.95 -7.49 16.49
N GLU A 454 3.90 -6.66 16.53
CA GLU A 454 3.97 -5.19 16.63
C GLU A 454 4.83 -4.52 15.53
N VAL A 455 4.70 -4.98 14.28
CA VAL A 455 5.63 -4.65 13.18
C VAL A 455 5.30 -3.31 12.51
N THR A 456 4.02 -2.96 12.41
CA THR A 456 3.49 -1.76 11.73
C THR A 456 2.56 -0.99 12.66
N ASP A 457 2.37 0.31 12.42
CA ASP A 457 1.38 1.13 13.13
C ASP A 457 0.04 1.18 12.40
N GLY A 458 0.07 1.12 11.07
CA GLY A 458 -1.12 1.06 10.22
C GLY A 458 -0.83 0.45 8.85
N TRP A 459 -1.80 0.57 7.94
CA TRP A 459 -1.83 -0.23 6.72
C TRP A 459 -2.06 0.57 5.43
N VAL A 460 -1.50 0.05 4.34
CA VAL A 460 -1.75 0.47 2.96
C VAL A 460 -2.73 -0.53 2.33
N PHE A 461 -3.94 -0.08 1.97
CA PHE A 461 -4.89 -0.93 1.26
C PHE A 461 -5.03 -0.53 -0.22
N SER A 462 -4.84 -1.50 -1.11
CA SER A 462 -5.19 -1.42 -2.54
C SER A 462 -6.00 -2.66 -2.92
N GLY A 463 -7.13 -2.49 -3.61
CA GLY A 463 -8.01 -3.59 -3.99
C GLY A 463 -9.47 -3.20 -4.14
N GLY A 464 -10.31 -4.16 -4.52
CA GLY A 464 -11.75 -3.97 -4.70
C GLY A 464 -12.55 -3.85 -3.40
N ALA A 465 -13.85 -3.60 -3.54
CA ALA A 465 -14.76 -3.33 -2.42
C ALA A 465 -14.79 -4.45 -1.36
N SER A 466 -14.72 -5.71 -1.78
CA SER A 466 -14.75 -6.88 -0.91
C SER A 466 -13.45 -7.01 -0.11
N GLY A 467 -12.31 -6.81 -0.75
CA GLY A 467 -10.99 -6.70 -0.11
C GLY A 467 -10.93 -5.54 0.87
N GLY A 468 -11.38 -4.36 0.48
CA GLY A 468 -11.33 -3.15 1.31
C GLY A 468 -12.17 -3.27 2.57
N THR A 469 -13.36 -3.85 2.45
CA THR A 469 -14.24 -4.09 3.59
C THR A 469 -13.71 -5.19 4.53
N LYS A 470 -12.96 -6.19 4.02
CA LYS A 470 -12.24 -7.17 4.86
C LYS A 470 -11.09 -6.50 5.61
N ALA A 471 -10.29 -5.69 4.92
CA ALA A 471 -9.17 -4.96 5.51
C ALA A 471 -9.64 -3.97 6.59
N ALA A 472 -10.67 -3.18 6.30
CA ALA A 472 -11.26 -2.24 7.24
C ALA A 472 -11.75 -2.91 8.53
N ARG A 473 -12.38 -4.09 8.44
CA ARG A 473 -12.83 -4.87 9.61
C ARG A 473 -11.68 -5.43 10.43
N TRP A 474 -10.55 -5.78 9.81
CA TRP A 474 -9.33 -6.15 10.55
C TRP A 474 -8.77 -4.93 11.29
N CYS A 475 -8.53 -3.83 10.57
CA CYS A 475 -8.01 -2.58 11.10
C CYS A 475 -8.86 -2.05 12.27
N ASP A 476 -10.19 -2.17 12.17
CA ASP A 476 -11.13 -1.85 13.24
C ASP A 476 -10.91 -2.71 14.49
N HIS A 477 -10.90 -4.04 14.33
CA HIS A 477 -10.71 -4.98 15.43
C HIS A 477 -9.37 -4.81 16.18
N VAL A 478 -8.31 -4.43 15.47
CA VAL A 478 -6.97 -4.20 16.05
C VAL A 478 -6.71 -2.74 16.42
N ASN A 479 -7.68 -1.84 16.16
CA ASN A 479 -7.59 -0.39 16.33
C ASN A 479 -6.31 0.23 15.70
N GLN A 480 -6.04 -0.09 14.44
CA GLN A 480 -4.97 0.50 13.64
C GLN A 480 -5.54 1.32 12.47
N PRO A 481 -5.00 2.51 12.17
CA PRO A 481 -5.38 3.28 10.99
C PRO A 481 -4.94 2.59 9.68
N PHE A 482 -5.55 3.00 8.58
CA PHE A 482 -5.09 2.72 7.22
C PHE A 482 -5.43 3.87 6.28
N TRP A 483 -4.74 3.93 5.14
CA TRP A 483 -5.17 4.73 3.98
C TRP A 483 -5.65 3.82 2.84
N LEU A 484 -6.56 4.36 2.02
CA LEU A 484 -6.93 3.80 0.74
C LEU A 484 -5.93 4.27 -0.32
N GLN A 485 -5.14 3.35 -0.88
CA GLN A 485 -4.28 3.59 -2.02
C GLN A 485 -4.97 3.02 -3.27
N LEU A 486 -5.90 3.81 -3.82
CA LEU A 486 -6.71 3.50 -4.99
C LEU A 486 -6.44 4.58 -6.04
N VAL A 487 -5.52 4.28 -6.94
CA VAL A 487 -4.95 5.27 -7.87
C VAL A 487 -5.78 5.37 -9.15
N GLY A 488 -6.09 6.61 -9.55
CA GLY A 488 -6.81 6.95 -10.78
C GLY A 488 -7.20 8.43 -10.84
N THR A 489 -8.14 8.78 -11.69
CA THR A 489 -8.67 10.15 -11.78
C THR A 489 -9.73 10.41 -10.69
N ALA A 490 -10.65 11.34 -10.93
CA ALA A 490 -11.76 11.59 -10.01
C ALA A 490 -12.74 10.40 -9.89
N TRP A 491 -12.75 9.47 -10.85
CA TRP A 491 -13.55 8.24 -10.78
C TRP A 491 -13.09 7.31 -9.66
N THR A 492 -11.82 6.87 -9.69
CA THR A 492 -11.24 6.07 -8.61
C THR A 492 -11.19 6.84 -7.29
N THR A 493 -10.93 8.16 -7.33
CA THR A 493 -10.98 9.00 -6.12
C THR A 493 -12.37 9.02 -5.50
N THR A 494 -13.44 9.16 -6.29
CA THR A 494 -14.82 9.13 -5.78
C THR A 494 -15.16 7.77 -5.17
N MET A 495 -14.73 6.67 -5.80
CA MET A 495 -14.86 5.32 -5.22
C MET A 495 -14.09 5.19 -3.89
N ALA A 496 -12.91 5.81 -3.76
CA ALA A 496 -12.18 5.91 -2.49
C ALA A 496 -12.93 6.77 -1.45
N ALA A 497 -13.66 7.81 -1.87
CA ALA A 497 -14.56 8.57 -0.99
C ALA A 497 -15.65 7.66 -0.41
N HIS A 498 -16.40 6.95 -1.27
CA HIS A 498 -17.51 6.07 -0.85
C HIS A 498 -17.06 4.92 0.07
N LEU A 499 -15.91 4.31 -0.21
CA LEU A 499 -15.33 3.27 0.65
C LEU A 499 -14.77 3.86 1.96
N GLY A 500 -14.09 5.00 1.89
CA GLY A 500 -13.60 5.73 3.06
C GLY A 500 -14.72 6.20 3.98
N ALA A 501 -15.89 6.56 3.43
CA ALA A 501 -17.04 7.05 4.16
C ALA A 501 -17.63 6.06 5.19
N VAL A 502 -17.38 4.76 5.01
CA VAL A 502 -17.99 3.67 5.79
C VAL A 502 -17.00 2.89 6.67
N CYS A 503 -15.71 3.22 6.63
CA CYS A 503 -14.64 2.47 7.31
C CYS A 503 -14.04 3.27 8.48
N GLU A 504 -14.28 2.90 9.74
CA GLU A 504 -13.91 3.75 10.88
C GLU A 504 -12.42 4.13 10.90
N LYS A 505 -11.54 3.17 10.62
CA LYS A 505 -10.08 3.37 10.65
C LYS A 505 -9.46 3.85 9.33
N ALA A 506 -10.27 4.19 8.32
CA ALA A 506 -9.82 4.96 7.15
C ALA A 506 -9.58 6.42 7.59
N GLN A 507 -8.45 6.62 8.29
CA GLN A 507 -8.12 7.84 9.04
C GLN A 507 -6.84 8.49 8.53
N TRP A 508 -5.96 7.72 7.86
CA TRP A 508 -4.83 8.30 7.16
C TRP A 508 -5.27 8.83 5.78
N PRO A 509 -4.66 9.90 5.27
CA PRO A 509 -4.99 10.49 3.97
C PRO A 509 -4.93 9.48 2.82
N ALA A 510 -6.00 9.40 2.02
CA ALA A 510 -6.08 8.54 0.86
C ALA A 510 -5.06 8.94 -0.22
N VAL A 511 -4.52 7.93 -0.92
CA VAL A 511 -3.52 8.08 -1.98
C VAL A 511 -4.17 7.68 -3.30
N THR A 512 -4.66 8.67 -4.05
CA THR A 512 -5.37 8.44 -5.32
C THR A 512 -4.64 8.99 -6.55
N CYS A 513 -3.67 9.89 -6.34
CA CYS A 513 -2.83 10.52 -7.37
C CYS A 513 -3.61 11.31 -8.44
N MET A 514 -4.88 11.67 -8.20
CA MET A 514 -5.69 12.51 -9.10
C MET A 514 -5.00 13.85 -9.45
N ASN A 515 -4.13 14.32 -8.56
CA ASN A 515 -3.38 15.58 -8.67
C ASN A 515 -2.41 15.65 -9.85
N MET A 516 -2.09 14.52 -10.49
CA MET A 516 -1.14 14.50 -11.61
C MET A 516 -1.76 14.87 -12.95
N TYR A 517 -3.06 14.59 -13.14
CA TYR A 517 -3.74 14.64 -14.43
C TYR A 517 -4.21 16.06 -14.77
N VAL A 518 -4.10 16.44 -16.05
CA VAL A 518 -4.59 17.76 -16.54
C VAL A 518 -6.11 17.89 -16.58
N ASP A 519 -6.84 16.79 -16.39
CA ASP A 519 -8.30 16.71 -16.47
C ASP A 519 -8.81 15.62 -15.52
N GLN A 520 -9.96 15.85 -14.89
CA GLN A 520 -10.57 14.94 -13.92
C GLN A 520 -11.59 13.96 -14.53
N LEU A 521 -11.92 14.10 -15.83
CA LEU A 521 -12.88 13.26 -16.57
C LEU A 521 -14.33 13.35 -16.09
N ILE A 522 -14.68 14.36 -15.29
CA ILE A 522 -16.02 14.59 -14.73
C ILE A 522 -16.46 16.05 -14.89
N THR A 523 -17.78 16.29 -14.87
CA THR A 523 -18.37 17.61 -15.15
C THR A 523 -18.17 18.64 -14.03
N GLU A 524 -18.19 18.19 -12.77
CA GLU A 524 -17.95 19.00 -11.58
C GLU A 524 -16.69 18.46 -10.89
N PRO A 525 -15.56 19.19 -10.87
CA PRO A 525 -14.30 18.66 -10.35
C PRO A 525 -14.33 18.47 -8.83
N ILE A 526 -13.59 17.48 -8.32
CA ILE A 526 -13.37 17.31 -6.89
C ILE A 526 -12.49 18.46 -6.38
N GLU A 527 -13.06 19.27 -5.48
CA GLU A 527 -12.33 20.26 -4.69
C GLU A 527 -11.77 19.61 -3.41
N VAL A 528 -10.54 19.98 -3.04
CA VAL A 528 -9.89 19.56 -1.80
C VAL A 528 -9.85 20.75 -0.84
N VAL A 529 -10.37 20.55 0.37
CA VAL A 529 -10.57 21.60 1.37
C VAL A 529 -9.94 21.15 2.69
N GLY A 530 -8.80 21.73 3.05
CA GLY A 530 -8.11 21.45 4.32
C GLY A 530 -7.55 20.02 4.44
N GLY A 531 -7.20 19.38 3.32
CA GLY A 531 -6.77 17.98 3.25
C GLY A 531 -7.91 16.96 3.16
N TYR A 532 -9.14 17.41 2.92
CA TYR A 532 -10.30 16.54 2.79
C TYR A 532 -11.05 16.78 1.48
N TYR A 533 -11.72 15.75 0.99
CA TYR A 533 -12.63 15.78 -0.15
C TYR A 533 -14.00 15.22 0.27
N ARG A 534 -15.07 15.76 -0.30
CA ARG A 534 -16.44 15.43 0.09
C ARG A 534 -16.88 14.09 -0.49
N VAL A 535 -17.63 13.33 0.30
CA VAL A 535 -18.33 12.12 -0.15
C VAL A 535 -19.63 12.52 -0.87
N PRO A 536 -19.85 12.14 -2.14
CA PRO A 536 -21.11 12.45 -2.83
C PRO A 536 -22.31 11.73 -2.20
N ASP A 537 -23.43 12.45 -2.07
CA ASP A 537 -24.68 12.00 -1.45
C ASP A 537 -25.81 11.68 -2.47
N THR A 538 -25.53 11.87 -3.76
CA THR A 538 -26.42 11.59 -4.91
C THR A 538 -26.32 10.14 -5.40
N PRO A 539 -27.32 9.60 -6.15
CA PRO A 539 -27.34 8.18 -6.54
C PRO A 539 -26.14 7.71 -7.37
N GLY A 540 -25.65 6.50 -7.07
CA GLY A 540 -24.46 5.94 -7.71
C GLY A 540 -23.17 6.46 -7.08
N LEU A 541 -22.12 6.67 -7.89
CA LEU A 541 -20.91 7.37 -7.44
C LEU A 541 -21.18 8.86 -7.19
N GLY A 542 -22.27 9.42 -7.74
CA GLY A 542 -22.65 10.81 -7.56
C GLY A 542 -21.82 11.80 -8.39
N ILE A 543 -21.19 11.30 -9.46
CA ILE A 543 -20.42 12.05 -10.47
C ILE A 543 -20.90 11.67 -11.88
N GLU A 544 -20.76 12.58 -12.83
CA GLU A 544 -21.11 12.36 -14.24
C GLU A 544 -19.92 12.65 -15.16
N PHE A 545 -19.85 11.90 -16.27
CA PHE A 545 -18.72 11.94 -17.21
C PHE A 545 -18.72 13.23 -18.03
N ASN A 546 -17.55 13.85 -18.17
CA ASN A 546 -17.39 14.98 -19.07
C ASN A 546 -17.12 14.49 -20.51
N GLU A 547 -18.09 14.63 -21.40
CA GLU A 547 -17.96 14.24 -22.81
C GLU A 547 -16.83 15.00 -23.54
N ASP A 548 -16.42 16.20 -23.08
CA ASP A 548 -15.24 16.89 -23.62
C ASP A 548 -13.95 16.10 -23.38
N ALA A 549 -13.91 15.20 -22.39
CA ALA A 549 -12.75 14.32 -22.15
C ALA A 549 -12.56 13.28 -23.27
N LEU A 550 -13.54 13.08 -24.16
CA LEU A 550 -13.35 12.27 -25.38
C LEU A 550 -12.29 12.86 -26.33
N LYS A 551 -11.84 14.12 -26.12
CA LYS A 551 -10.63 14.68 -26.77
C LYS A 551 -9.36 13.85 -26.53
N PHE A 552 -9.32 13.06 -25.44
CA PHE A 552 -8.22 12.17 -25.07
C PHE A 552 -8.41 10.72 -25.61
N LYS A 553 -9.48 10.45 -26.35
CA LYS A 553 -9.81 9.07 -26.73
C LYS A 553 -8.81 8.46 -27.72
N VAL A 554 -8.37 7.24 -27.41
CA VAL A 554 -7.49 6.43 -28.25
C VAL A 554 -8.14 5.08 -28.56
N ASP A 555 -7.80 4.48 -29.71
CA ASP A 555 -8.41 3.21 -30.16
C ASP A 555 -7.98 2.00 -29.32
N LYS A 556 -6.82 2.09 -28.64
CA LYS A 556 -6.17 1.01 -27.89
C LYS A 556 -5.22 1.59 -26.82
N PRO A 557 -4.86 0.84 -25.77
CA PRO A 557 -3.97 1.33 -24.71
C PRO A 557 -2.51 1.52 -25.17
N ASP A 558 -2.14 1.02 -26.35
CA ASP A 558 -0.77 1.11 -26.85
C ASP A 558 -0.42 2.53 -27.31
N LYS A 559 0.07 3.36 -26.40
CA LYS A 559 1.09 4.34 -26.76
C LYS A 559 2.35 3.57 -27.21
N PRO A 560 3.01 3.91 -28.32
CA PRO A 560 4.28 3.29 -28.66
C PRO A 560 5.31 3.68 -27.61
N VAL A 561 5.71 2.71 -26.77
CA VAL A 561 6.74 2.90 -25.74
C VAL A 561 8.09 2.94 -26.45
N VAL A 562 8.44 4.14 -26.92
CA VAL A 562 9.77 4.65 -27.26
C VAL A 562 9.72 6.17 -27.06
N ASP A 563 9.43 6.60 -25.83
CA ASP A 563 9.75 7.97 -25.45
C ASP A 563 11.28 8.08 -25.31
N ALA A 564 11.83 9.29 -25.41
CA ALA A 564 13.25 9.56 -25.23
C ALA A 564 13.77 9.11 -23.85
N TYR A 565 12.85 8.91 -22.90
CA TYR A 565 13.08 8.43 -21.54
C TYR A 565 12.91 6.90 -21.37
N SER A 566 11.99 6.24 -22.09
CA SER A 566 11.59 4.85 -21.77
C SER A 566 12.58 3.79 -22.25
N ASP A 567 13.03 3.89 -23.50
CA ASP A 567 13.86 2.85 -24.17
C ASP A 567 15.15 3.44 -24.77
N GLN A 568 15.37 4.74 -24.58
CA GLN A 568 16.44 5.51 -25.21
C GLN A 568 17.17 6.45 -24.25
N ALA A 569 16.99 6.31 -22.93
CA ALA A 569 17.80 7.02 -21.94
C ALA A 569 18.87 6.13 -21.30
N ILE A 570 19.99 6.73 -20.94
CA ILE A 570 20.97 6.16 -20.01
C ILE A 570 20.85 6.93 -18.69
N TYR A 571 20.85 6.21 -17.58
CA TYR A 571 20.59 6.78 -16.25
C TYR A 571 21.86 6.81 -15.40
N GLY A 572 22.28 7.99 -14.95
CA GLY A 572 23.46 8.18 -14.13
C GLY A 572 23.08 8.49 -12.68
N VAL A 573 23.34 7.55 -11.76
CA VAL A 573 23.31 7.85 -10.33
C VAL A 573 24.62 8.54 -9.98
N VAL A 574 24.57 9.87 -9.77
CA VAL A 574 25.76 10.71 -9.54
C VAL A 574 25.83 11.12 -8.09
N ARG A 575 26.95 10.78 -7.44
CA ARG A 575 27.24 11.07 -6.03
C ARG A 575 27.83 12.47 -5.87
N ALA A 576 27.80 13.00 -4.65
CA ALA A 576 28.31 14.34 -4.33
C ALA A 576 29.79 14.56 -4.68
N ASN A 577 30.59 13.49 -4.74
CA ASN A 577 32.01 13.52 -5.11
C ASN A 577 32.27 13.39 -6.62
N GLY A 578 31.25 13.49 -7.48
CA GLY A 578 31.39 13.39 -8.93
C GLY A 578 31.60 11.97 -9.48
N PHE A 579 31.50 10.93 -8.63
CA PHE A 579 31.45 9.55 -9.09
C PHE A 579 30.06 9.20 -9.60
N THR A 580 29.98 8.65 -10.82
CA THR A 580 28.74 8.22 -11.46
C THR A 580 28.72 6.70 -11.61
N THR A 581 27.56 6.08 -11.38
CA THR A 581 27.26 4.77 -11.97
C THR A 581 26.15 4.93 -13.00
N TRP A 582 26.40 4.48 -14.22
CA TRP A 582 25.45 4.53 -15.34
C TRP A 582 24.73 3.20 -15.52
N TYR A 583 23.45 3.26 -15.89
CA TYR A 583 22.50 2.16 -15.96
C TYR A 583 21.67 2.23 -17.26
N ALA A 584 21.20 1.07 -17.72
CA ALA A 584 20.40 0.94 -18.95
C ALA A 584 18.91 1.27 -18.79
N GLY A 585 18.44 1.44 -17.55
CA GLY A 585 17.03 1.68 -17.22
C GLY A 585 16.80 1.69 -15.72
N GLU A 586 15.54 1.79 -15.28
CA GLU A 586 15.18 1.65 -13.86
C GLU A 586 15.12 0.18 -13.45
N PHE A 587 14.21 -0.59 -14.06
CA PHE A 587 13.84 -1.95 -13.65
C PHE A 587 14.54 -3.07 -14.44
N THR A 588 15.56 -2.76 -15.25
CA THR A 588 16.28 -3.76 -16.07
C THR A 588 17.09 -4.73 -15.20
N ASP A 589 16.77 -6.03 -15.19
CA ASP A 589 17.36 -7.01 -14.27
C ASP A 589 18.91 -7.00 -14.26
N ASP A 590 19.54 -7.08 -15.43
CA ASP A 590 21.00 -7.15 -15.59
C ASP A 590 21.72 -5.78 -15.64
N GLY A 591 21.00 -4.65 -15.58
CA GLY A 591 21.59 -3.33 -15.88
C GLY A 591 20.87 -2.10 -15.34
N GLY A 592 19.85 -2.25 -14.50
CA GLY A 592 19.01 -1.18 -13.97
C GLY A 592 19.38 -0.73 -12.56
N TYR A 593 19.14 0.54 -12.24
CA TYR A 593 19.49 1.08 -10.91
C TYR A 593 18.61 0.54 -9.77
N TRP A 594 17.37 0.11 -10.05
CA TRP A 594 16.49 -0.44 -9.02
C TRP A 594 16.92 -1.86 -8.58
N PRO A 595 17.16 -2.85 -9.47
CA PRO A 595 17.74 -4.13 -9.08
C PRO A 595 19.10 -4.00 -8.40
N ASP A 596 20.01 -3.17 -8.94
CA ASP A 596 21.35 -2.95 -8.37
C ASP A 596 21.29 -2.34 -6.96
N THR A 597 20.32 -1.47 -6.71
CA THR A 597 20.01 -0.95 -5.36
C THR A 597 19.51 -2.06 -4.44
N LYS A 598 18.51 -2.87 -4.85
CA LYS A 598 17.99 -3.97 -4.01
C LYS A 598 19.03 -5.09 -3.76
N ALA A 599 20.00 -5.26 -4.64
CA ALA A 599 21.16 -6.14 -4.44
C ALA A 599 22.16 -5.59 -3.41
N GLY A 600 22.08 -4.30 -3.04
CA GLY A 600 23.01 -3.65 -2.12
C GLY A 600 24.33 -3.22 -2.76
N ASN A 601 24.38 -3.11 -4.09
CA ASN A 601 25.60 -2.73 -4.83
C ASN A 601 25.87 -1.22 -4.83
N GLN A 602 24.88 -0.39 -4.47
CA GLN A 602 24.96 1.07 -4.38
C GLN A 602 25.17 1.55 -2.94
N SER A 603 25.68 2.78 -2.80
CA SER A 603 25.69 3.52 -1.54
C SER A 603 24.28 3.98 -1.17
N MET A 604 23.85 3.69 0.06
CA MET A 604 22.48 3.92 0.51
C MET A 604 22.25 5.39 0.93
N PHE A 605 21.40 6.12 0.21
CA PHE A 605 20.87 7.44 0.61
C PHE A 605 21.96 8.43 1.07
N GLU A 606 22.87 8.78 0.16
CA GLU A 606 23.93 9.76 0.43
C GLU A 606 23.45 11.21 0.23
N HIS A 607 23.94 12.12 1.06
CA HIS A 607 23.79 13.56 0.84
C HIS A 607 24.43 13.95 -0.52
N GLY A 608 23.77 14.82 -1.27
CA GLY A 608 24.18 15.33 -2.58
C GLY A 608 24.13 14.31 -3.74
N VAL A 609 23.43 13.18 -3.58
CA VAL A 609 23.16 12.24 -4.68
C VAL A 609 22.00 12.73 -5.57
N ARG A 610 22.11 12.49 -6.88
CA ARG A 610 21.06 12.82 -7.86
C ARG A 610 21.01 11.78 -8.99
N LEU A 611 19.86 11.71 -9.66
CA LEU A 611 19.70 10.96 -10.90
C LEU A 611 19.83 11.91 -12.10
N GLU A 612 20.87 11.72 -12.90
CA GLU A 612 20.99 12.32 -14.24
C GLU A 612 20.36 11.39 -15.28
N THR A 613 19.62 11.95 -16.23
CA THR A 613 19.05 11.19 -17.36
C THR A 613 19.66 11.73 -18.65
N TRP A 614 20.23 10.84 -19.48
CA TRP A 614 20.84 11.17 -20.77
C TRP A 614 20.05 10.49 -21.91
N PRO A 615 19.09 11.21 -22.53
CA PRO A 615 18.37 10.73 -23.71
C PRO A 615 19.29 10.51 -24.91
N ASN A 616 18.89 9.63 -25.82
CA ASN A 616 19.63 9.32 -27.05
C ASN A 616 19.76 10.53 -27.97
N ASP A 617 20.94 11.15 -27.94
CA ASP A 617 21.36 12.22 -28.83
C ASP A 617 21.98 11.71 -30.15
N GLY A 618 22.06 10.39 -30.33
CA GLY A 618 22.69 9.74 -31.49
C GLY A 618 24.22 9.87 -31.53
N SER A 619 24.86 10.46 -30.52
CA SER A 619 26.32 10.64 -30.46
C SER A 619 27.06 9.30 -30.46
N LYS A 620 28.38 9.35 -30.68
CA LYS A 620 29.23 8.15 -30.55
C LYS A 620 29.40 7.81 -29.07
N GLU A 621 29.45 8.84 -28.23
CA GLU A 621 29.69 8.81 -26.80
C GLU A 621 28.50 8.15 -26.08
N TRP A 622 27.27 8.59 -26.37
CA TRP A 622 26.05 7.95 -25.88
C TRP A 622 25.97 6.48 -26.33
N ARG A 623 26.20 6.18 -27.63
CA ARG A 623 26.16 4.79 -28.13
C ARG A 623 27.18 3.88 -27.46
N ASN A 624 28.44 4.34 -27.33
CA ASN A 624 29.49 3.60 -26.62
C ASN A 624 29.11 3.30 -25.17
N LEU A 625 28.45 4.24 -24.47
CA LEU A 625 27.99 4.03 -23.11
C LEU A 625 26.75 3.11 -23.07
N CYS A 626 25.80 3.30 -23.98
CA CYS A 626 24.58 2.50 -24.14
C CYS A 626 24.91 1.01 -24.27
N ASP A 627 25.87 0.68 -25.15
CA ASP A 627 26.27 -0.70 -25.40
C ASP A 627 27.10 -1.31 -24.25
N ARG A 628 27.67 -0.47 -23.37
CA ARG A 628 28.29 -0.92 -22.10
C ARG A 628 27.24 -1.15 -21.01
N VAL A 629 26.30 -0.23 -20.80
CA VAL A 629 25.29 -0.36 -19.72
C VAL A 629 24.30 -1.52 -19.95
N LYS A 630 24.08 -1.92 -21.21
CA LYS A 630 23.34 -3.16 -21.57
C LYS A 630 24.02 -4.46 -21.13
N ILE A 631 25.33 -4.41 -20.80
CA ILE A 631 26.09 -5.56 -20.27
C ILE A 631 26.10 -5.53 -18.74
N GLY A 632 25.97 -4.35 -18.14
CA GLY A 632 25.81 -4.14 -16.71
C GLY A 632 26.24 -2.73 -16.25
N PRO A 633 26.05 -2.39 -14.96
CA PRO A 633 26.29 -1.04 -14.44
C PRO A 633 27.72 -0.52 -14.68
N VAL A 634 27.83 0.66 -15.29
CA VAL A 634 29.12 1.27 -15.69
C VAL A 634 29.55 2.31 -14.67
N ARG A 635 30.65 2.04 -13.96
CA ARG A 635 31.20 2.90 -12.90
C ARG A 635 32.30 3.82 -13.44
N GLU A 636 32.11 5.12 -13.31
CA GLU A 636 33.03 6.15 -13.84
C GLU A 636 33.26 7.27 -12.82
N SER A 637 34.53 7.59 -12.58
CA SER A 637 34.92 8.82 -11.88
C SER A 637 35.11 9.94 -12.91
N ARG A 638 34.30 11.00 -12.85
CA ARG A 638 34.77 12.29 -13.38
C ARG A 638 35.95 12.73 -12.51
N GLN A 639 37.03 13.17 -13.15
CA GLN A 639 38.00 14.02 -12.47
C GLN A 639 37.32 15.38 -12.25
N LEU A 640 37.25 15.82 -10.99
CA LEU A 640 36.82 17.15 -10.58
C LEU A 640 38.00 18.13 -10.68
#